data_AF-A0A1J9PP83-F1
#
_entry.id   AF-A0A1J9PP83-F1
#
_cell.length_a   1.000
_cell.length_b   1.000
_cell.length_c   1.000
_cell.angle_alpha   90.00
_cell.angle_beta   90.00
_cell.angle_gamma   90.00
#
_symmetry.space_group_name_H-M   'P 1'
#
loop_
_entity.id
_entity.type
_entity.pdbx_description
1 polymer ?
#
loop_
_entity_poly.entity_id
_entity_poly.type
_entity_poly.pdbx_seq_one_letter_code
_entity_poly.pdbx_strand_id
1 'polypeptide(L)'
;MASLSERQASEVGTGAVTSQELVNRLSQSKSPYVRGHMNNPVAWQMWDSDAIALAKKLNRMVFLSIGYSACHWCHVMEKESFMSPEVAAILNKSFIPIKLDREERPDIDEVYMNYVQATTGSGGWPLNVFLTPDLEPVFGGTYWPGPHSSTVPALGGEGQINFIDILEKLRDVWQTQQLRCRESAKDITKQLREFAEEGTHSKQKDADGDEDLEVDLLEEAYQHFASRYDSVNGGFSGSPKFPTPANLSFLVHLSRYPSAVADIVGYDECARAIEMATKTLISMSRGGIHDQIGHGFARYSVTADWSLPHFEKMLYDQAQLLDVYVDAFDSAHDPELLGAIYDIATYITSPPILSPTGGFHSSEDADSLPTPSDMEKREGAFYVWTHKEFKQILGQRDADVCARHWGVLPDGNVARGNDPHDEFINQNVLSIQVTPGKLAKEFGLSEEEVVKIIKTSREKLREYRESKRVRPDLDDKIIVAWNGLAIGALAKCSIILDNVDRDKAQEFRLAAENAVKFIKQNLFDSASGQLWRIYRDGERGDTPGFADDYAYLASGLINLYEATFDDNHLQFAEQLQQYLNRYFLAPGPTSVLTPTTTITEPISLPSSSSGYYTTPSTLDQTSTHPAPLFRLKTGTDAATPSPNGVIARNLLRLSILLQDDSYQRLARETVNAFAVEIMQHPFLFVGLLDVIVGLEVGVKGVVGVIGGSDPELIRSVSHEGMSLREVEGDVDMAMEDVDEAAPVARPPSAHELVIQKARAEAGTASSTGTATVSVVDVRVSGIGVSAGVGKSNWLRRRNALLRDIQPGKNYLLVCEAGACRVLDI
;
A
#
# COMPACT_ATOMS: atom_id res chain seq x y z
N MET A 1 25.71 3.35 -85.81
CA MET A 1 26.44 4.03 -84.71
C MET A 1 25.47 5.00 -84.05
N ALA A 2 25.39 4.93 -82.72
CA ALA A 2 24.69 5.81 -81.80
C ALA A 2 23.15 5.91 -81.90
N SER A 3 22.43 4.97 -81.25
CA SER A 3 21.17 5.25 -80.55
C SER A 3 20.65 3.98 -79.84
N LEU A 4 21.31 3.51 -78.77
CA LEU A 4 20.83 2.40 -77.94
C LEU A 4 21.58 2.34 -76.58
N SER A 5 21.71 3.46 -75.85
CA SER A 5 22.36 3.47 -74.53
C SER A 5 21.72 4.39 -73.46
N GLU A 6 20.43 4.70 -73.53
CA GLU A 6 19.76 5.56 -72.52
C GLU A 6 18.40 5.03 -72.04
N ARG A 7 18.20 3.70 -72.01
CA ARG A 7 16.99 3.08 -71.41
C ARG A 7 17.26 1.83 -70.56
N GLN A 8 18.38 1.80 -69.84
CA GLN A 8 18.64 0.83 -68.77
C GLN A 8 19.46 1.50 -67.66
N ALA A 9 18.83 2.46 -66.97
CA ALA A 9 19.33 3.05 -65.74
C ALA A 9 18.15 3.62 -64.93
N SER A 10 17.13 2.80 -64.71
CA SER A 10 15.98 3.16 -63.88
C SER A 10 15.27 1.91 -63.37
N GLU A 11 15.98 1.05 -62.65
CA GLU A 11 15.43 0.00 -61.78
C GLU A 11 16.61 -0.80 -61.23
N VAL A 12 17.16 -0.33 -60.11
CA VAL A 12 17.79 -1.04 -58.97
C VAL A 12 18.47 0.08 -58.17
N GLY A 13 17.64 0.96 -57.62
CA GLY A 13 18.04 1.83 -56.52
C GLY A 13 17.64 1.10 -55.26
N THR A 14 18.55 0.29 -54.73
CA THR A 14 18.47 -0.26 -53.37
C THR A 14 18.16 0.89 -52.43
N GLY A 15 16.92 0.94 -51.94
CA GLY A 15 16.56 1.77 -50.81
C GLY A 15 17.34 1.25 -49.61
N ALA A 16 18.55 1.79 -49.41
CA ALA A 16 19.20 1.74 -48.12
C ALA A 16 18.27 2.50 -47.17
N VAL A 17 17.39 1.76 -46.49
CA VAL A 17 16.77 2.21 -45.26
C VAL A 17 17.94 2.47 -44.35
N THR A 18 18.40 3.72 -44.28
CA THR A 18 19.27 4.17 -43.19
C THR A 18 18.54 3.78 -41.92
N SER A 19 19.04 2.75 -41.24
CA SER A 19 18.52 2.31 -39.95
C SER A 19 18.59 3.54 -39.05
N GLN A 20 17.44 4.13 -38.74
CA GLN A 20 17.38 5.25 -37.81
C GLN A 20 17.94 4.73 -36.49
N GLU A 21 19.13 5.20 -36.13
CA GLU A 21 19.83 4.77 -34.92
C GLU A 21 19.04 5.31 -33.73
N LEU A 22 18.60 4.41 -32.85
CA LEU A 22 17.87 4.79 -31.65
C LEU A 22 18.85 5.45 -30.67
N VAL A 23 18.38 6.49 -29.98
CA VAL A 23 19.13 7.16 -28.91
C VAL A 23 18.41 6.91 -27.60
N ASN A 24 19.15 6.66 -26.52
CA ASN A 24 18.59 6.55 -25.18
C ASN A 24 17.97 7.90 -24.75
N ARG A 25 16.68 7.89 -24.38
CA ARG A 25 15.90 9.08 -24.01
C ARG A 25 15.66 9.22 -22.51
N LEU A 26 16.11 8.27 -21.68
CA LEU A 26 15.66 8.18 -20.28
C LEU A 26 16.17 9.30 -19.36
N SER A 27 17.18 10.07 -19.78
CA SER A 27 17.59 11.29 -19.07
C SER A 27 16.49 12.35 -19.00
N GLN A 28 15.45 12.23 -19.83
CA GLN A 28 14.28 13.11 -19.86
C GLN A 28 13.22 12.75 -18.80
N SER A 29 13.28 11.54 -18.22
CA SER A 29 12.26 11.06 -17.27
C SER A 29 12.41 11.69 -15.89
N LYS A 30 11.29 11.87 -15.18
CA LYS A 30 11.25 12.26 -13.76
C LYS A 30 11.28 11.08 -12.79
N SER A 31 10.94 9.87 -13.23
CA SER A 31 11.05 8.66 -12.41
C SER A 31 12.52 8.35 -12.09
N PRO A 32 12.89 8.16 -10.81
CA PRO A 32 14.21 7.68 -10.41
C PRO A 32 14.57 6.36 -11.08
N TYR A 33 13.63 5.42 -11.09
CA TYR A 33 13.81 4.11 -11.72
C TYR A 33 14.16 4.23 -13.20
N VAL A 34 13.33 4.95 -13.97
CA VAL A 34 13.55 5.09 -15.42
C VAL A 34 14.84 5.86 -15.69
N ARG A 35 15.07 6.99 -15.00
CA ARG A 35 16.27 7.81 -15.18
C ARG A 35 17.55 7.06 -14.80
N GLY A 36 17.49 6.14 -13.84
CA GLY A 36 18.61 5.29 -13.44
C GLY A 36 19.26 4.56 -14.62
N HIS A 37 18.48 4.20 -15.64
CA HIS A 37 18.93 3.48 -16.83
C HIS A 37 19.41 4.39 -17.99
N MET A 38 19.63 5.69 -17.75
CA MET A 38 20.01 6.64 -18.79
C MET A 38 21.40 6.39 -19.39
N ASN A 39 22.27 5.68 -18.67
CA ASN A 39 23.65 5.39 -19.09
C ASN A 39 23.80 4.01 -19.74
N ASN A 40 22.71 3.24 -19.86
CA ASN A 40 22.78 1.90 -20.41
C ASN A 40 23.08 1.96 -21.92
N PRO A 41 23.82 0.98 -22.46
CA PRO A 41 24.06 0.88 -23.90
C PRO A 41 22.78 0.60 -24.71
N VAL A 42 21.72 0.10 -24.05
CA VAL A 42 20.38 -0.01 -24.65
C VAL A 42 19.84 1.40 -24.92
N ALA A 43 19.40 1.64 -26.15
CA ALA A 43 18.80 2.88 -26.61
C ALA A 43 17.34 2.98 -26.16
N TRP A 44 17.14 3.01 -24.85
CA TRP A 44 15.83 3.02 -24.21
C TRP A 44 14.97 4.20 -24.63
N GLN A 45 13.68 3.92 -24.84
CA GLN A 45 12.63 4.87 -25.11
C GLN A 45 11.68 5.00 -23.91
N MET A 46 10.96 6.10 -23.81
CA MET A 46 9.87 6.29 -22.84
C MET A 46 8.58 5.68 -23.37
N TRP A 47 7.62 5.37 -22.48
CA TRP A 47 6.27 5.00 -22.87
C TRP A 47 5.49 6.24 -23.32
N ASP A 48 5.64 6.62 -24.59
CA ASP A 48 5.00 7.79 -25.18
C ASP A 48 4.49 7.53 -26.61
N SER A 49 3.71 8.47 -27.14
CA SER A 49 3.16 8.38 -28.49
C SER A 49 4.24 8.25 -29.56
N ASP A 50 5.40 8.85 -29.36
CA ASP A 50 6.51 8.87 -30.33
C ASP A 50 7.16 7.49 -30.45
N ALA A 51 7.43 6.81 -29.32
CA ALA A 51 7.98 5.46 -29.28
C ALA A 51 7.03 4.45 -29.94
N ILE A 52 5.72 4.57 -29.69
CA ILE A 52 4.71 3.70 -30.31
C ILE A 52 4.57 3.99 -31.81
N ALA A 53 4.52 5.27 -32.21
CA ALA A 53 4.48 5.64 -33.62
C ALA A 53 5.73 5.13 -34.36
N LEU A 54 6.89 5.14 -33.70
CA LEU A 54 8.13 4.59 -34.24
C LEU A 54 8.06 3.07 -34.39
N ALA A 55 7.52 2.34 -33.40
CA ALA A 55 7.30 0.90 -33.48
C ALA A 55 6.41 0.53 -34.69
N LYS A 56 5.34 1.29 -34.91
CA LYS A 56 4.44 1.13 -36.06
C LYS A 56 5.12 1.46 -37.38
N LYS A 57 5.83 2.59 -37.46
CA LYS A 57 6.55 3.03 -38.66
C LYS A 57 7.62 2.03 -39.10
N LEU A 58 8.40 1.51 -38.14
CA LEU A 58 9.48 0.57 -38.40
C LEU A 58 9.01 -0.90 -38.45
N ASN A 59 7.75 -1.17 -38.11
CA ASN A 59 7.18 -2.51 -37.97
C ASN A 59 8.07 -3.43 -37.10
N ARG A 60 8.53 -2.90 -35.96
CA ARG A 60 9.36 -3.63 -34.98
C ARG A 60 8.56 -3.90 -33.71
N MET A 61 8.78 -5.06 -33.10
CA MET A 61 8.20 -5.36 -31.79
C MET A 61 8.72 -4.37 -30.75
N VAL A 62 7.86 -4.04 -29.79
CA VAL A 62 8.25 -3.31 -28.58
C VAL A 62 8.82 -4.33 -27.59
N PHE A 63 9.96 -4.02 -26.99
CA PHE A 63 10.44 -4.73 -25.81
C PHE A 63 10.16 -3.83 -24.60
N LEU A 64 9.15 -4.17 -23.82
CA LEU A 64 8.74 -3.42 -22.63
C LEU A 64 9.37 -4.06 -21.38
N SER A 65 10.17 -3.27 -20.65
CA SER A 65 10.73 -3.65 -19.36
C SER A 65 10.14 -2.76 -18.26
N ILE A 66 9.49 -3.37 -17.26
CA ILE A 66 8.77 -2.70 -16.17
C ILE A 66 9.42 -3.07 -14.83
N GLY A 67 9.58 -2.09 -13.95
CA GLY A 67 10.06 -2.29 -12.57
C GLY A 67 9.89 -1.03 -11.74
N TYR A 68 10.62 -0.95 -10.62
CA TYR A 68 10.60 0.17 -9.67
C TYR A 68 11.97 0.33 -9.00
N SER A 69 12.23 1.50 -8.42
CA SER A 69 13.59 1.91 -8.03
C SER A 69 14.23 1.05 -6.95
N ALA A 70 13.43 0.53 -6.01
CA ALA A 70 13.94 -0.23 -4.88
C ALA A 70 14.19 -1.71 -5.17
N CYS A 71 13.87 -2.19 -6.37
CA CYS A 71 13.86 -3.62 -6.67
C CYS A 71 15.27 -4.20 -6.87
N HIS A 72 15.70 -5.11 -6.00
CA HIS A 72 17.00 -5.78 -6.12
C HIS A 72 17.15 -6.52 -7.46
N TRP A 73 16.16 -7.35 -7.83
CA TRP A 73 16.21 -8.11 -9.09
C TRP A 73 16.19 -7.23 -10.35
N CYS A 74 15.69 -5.99 -10.26
CA CYS A 74 15.82 -5.03 -11.37
C CYS A 74 17.26 -4.58 -11.55
N HIS A 75 18.00 -4.32 -10.45
CA HIS A 75 19.42 -3.97 -10.49
C HIS A 75 20.28 -5.13 -11.01
N VAL A 76 19.98 -6.36 -10.57
CA VAL A 76 20.64 -7.57 -11.08
C VAL A 76 20.45 -7.69 -12.60
N MET A 77 19.22 -7.55 -13.09
CA MET A 77 18.95 -7.62 -14.53
C MET A 77 19.60 -6.47 -15.30
N GLU A 78 19.66 -5.27 -14.74
CA GLU A 78 20.39 -4.17 -15.35
C GLU A 78 21.87 -4.52 -15.54
N LYS A 79 22.53 -4.90 -14.45
CA LYS A 79 23.97 -5.17 -14.43
C LYS A 79 24.35 -6.30 -15.37
N GLU A 80 23.59 -7.39 -15.34
CA GLU A 80 23.94 -8.59 -16.10
C GLU A 80 23.45 -8.54 -17.55
N SER A 81 22.29 -7.94 -17.81
CA SER A 81 21.63 -7.99 -19.12
C SER A 81 21.65 -6.64 -19.82
N PHE A 82 21.14 -5.57 -19.23
CA PHE A 82 20.99 -4.29 -19.94
C PHE A 82 22.30 -3.50 -20.11
N MET A 83 23.34 -3.82 -19.33
CA MET A 83 24.70 -3.28 -19.49
C MET A 83 25.57 -4.09 -20.48
N SER A 84 25.13 -5.27 -20.92
CA SER A 84 25.85 -6.07 -21.92
C SER A 84 25.78 -5.40 -23.31
N PRO A 85 26.93 -5.11 -23.96
CA PRO A 85 26.96 -4.61 -25.32
C PRO A 85 26.28 -5.55 -26.33
N GLU A 86 26.35 -6.87 -26.12
CA GLU A 86 25.74 -7.90 -26.96
C GLU A 86 24.21 -7.83 -26.91
N VAL A 87 23.64 -7.78 -25.70
CA VAL A 87 22.21 -7.62 -25.49
C VAL A 87 21.72 -6.30 -26.09
N ALA A 88 22.44 -5.20 -25.80
CA ALA A 88 22.09 -3.87 -26.31
C ALA A 88 22.12 -3.79 -27.84
N ALA A 89 23.11 -4.42 -28.48
CA ALA A 89 23.20 -4.45 -29.94
C ALA A 89 21.97 -5.11 -30.58
N ILE A 90 21.47 -6.21 -30.00
CA ILE A 90 20.29 -6.90 -30.53
C ILE A 90 19.02 -6.07 -30.28
N LEU A 91 18.85 -5.54 -29.06
CA LEU A 91 17.71 -4.69 -28.69
C LEU A 91 17.60 -3.45 -29.58
N ASN A 92 18.69 -2.68 -29.70
CA ASN A 92 18.70 -1.42 -30.45
C ASN A 92 18.44 -1.64 -31.95
N LYS A 93 18.90 -2.77 -32.50
CA LYS A 93 18.75 -3.09 -33.92
C LYS A 93 17.38 -3.66 -34.27
N SER A 94 16.81 -4.49 -33.40
CA SER A 94 15.69 -5.37 -33.77
C SER A 94 14.35 -4.99 -33.13
N PHE A 95 14.38 -4.22 -32.04
CA PHE A 95 13.21 -3.89 -31.24
C PHE A 95 13.08 -2.38 -31.01
N ILE A 96 11.97 -1.96 -30.41
CA ILE A 96 11.82 -0.66 -29.74
C ILE A 96 11.86 -0.91 -28.23
N PRO A 97 13.01 -0.74 -27.56
CA PRO A 97 13.12 -0.98 -26.13
C PRO A 97 12.50 0.17 -25.34
N ILE A 98 11.50 -0.13 -24.50
CA ILE A 98 10.81 0.84 -23.63
C ILE A 98 11.02 0.46 -22.16
N LYS A 99 11.36 1.44 -21.33
CA LYS A 99 11.48 1.30 -19.88
C LYS A 99 10.33 2.01 -19.17
N LEU A 100 9.70 1.35 -18.20
CA LEU A 100 8.53 1.85 -17.50
C LEU A 100 8.63 1.66 -15.98
N ASP A 101 8.27 2.69 -15.24
CA ASP A 101 8.09 2.62 -13.78
C ASP A 101 6.65 2.20 -13.45
N ARG A 102 6.50 1.07 -12.77
CA ARG A 102 5.18 0.58 -12.35
C ARG A 102 4.49 1.48 -11.32
N GLU A 103 5.25 2.27 -10.57
CA GLU A 103 4.69 3.17 -9.56
C GLU A 103 4.03 4.38 -10.22
N GLU A 104 4.55 4.81 -11.38
CA GLU A 104 3.93 5.86 -12.20
C GLU A 104 2.78 5.34 -13.06
N ARG A 105 2.91 4.11 -13.59
CA ARG A 105 1.96 3.51 -14.55
C ARG A 105 1.53 2.09 -14.15
N PRO A 106 0.87 1.91 -12.99
CA PRO A 106 0.34 0.62 -12.56
C PRO A 106 -0.72 0.08 -13.55
N ASP A 107 -1.43 0.97 -14.23
CA ASP A 107 -2.43 0.64 -15.26
C ASP A 107 -1.86 -0.16 -16.43
N ILE A 108 -0.59 0.08 -16.76
CA ILE A 108 0.13 -0.65 -17.81
C ILE A 108 0.76 -1.92 -17.23
N ASP A 109 1.38 -1.82 -16.05
CA ASP A 109 1.99 -2.95 -15.32
C ASP A 109 1.00 -4.10 -15.13
N GLU A 110 -0.20 -3.82 -14.62
CA GLU A 110 -1.21 -4.84 -14.32
C GLU A 110 -1.65 -5.64 -15.55
N VAL A 111 -1.88 -4.99 -16.69
CA VAL A 111 -2.29 -5.68 -17.93
C VAL A 111 -1.25 -6.71 -18.37
N TYR A 112 0.02 -6.32 -18.31
CA TYR A 112 1.11 -7.18 -18.76
C TYR A 112 1.55 -8.18 -17.69
N MET A 113 1.40 -7.86 -16.41
CA MET A 113 1.59 -8.82 -15.31
C MET A 113 0.55 -9.94 -15.41
N ASN A 114 -0.72 -9.60 -15.66
CA ASN A 114 -1.79 -10.59 -15.86
C ASN A 114 -1.49 -11.50 -17.06
N TYR A 115 -0.98 -10.94 -18.17
CA TYR A 115 -0.54 -11.74 -19.32
C TYR A 115 0.56 -12.74 -18.94
N VAL A 116 1.61 -12.29 -18.24
CA VAL A 116 2.73 -13.15 -17.86
C VAL A 116 2.27 -14.23 -16.89
N GLN A 117 1.54 -13.87 -15.83
CA GLN A 117 0.99 -14.85 -14.87
C GLN A 117 0.11 -15.89 -15.55
N ALA A 118 -0.77 -15.48 -16.48
CA ALA A 118 -1.65 -16.39 -17.21
C ALA A 118 -0.90 -17.35 -18.14
N THR A 119 0.27 -16.96 -18.66
CA THR A 119 1.03 -17.75 -19.65
C THR A 119 2.18 -18.56 -19.06
N THR A 120 2.72 -18.15 -17.90
CA THR A 120 3.86 -18.80 -17.25
C THR A 120 3.50 -19.44 -15.90
N GLY A 121 2.38 -19.07 -15.29
CA GLY A 121 1.98 -19.46 -13.94
C GLY A 121 2.69 -18.72 -12.81
N SER A 122 3.56 -17.75 -13.13
CA SER A 122 4.27 -16.93 -12.15
C SER A 122 4.41 -15.47 -12.61
N GLY A 123 4.67 -14.58 -11.67
CA GLY A 123 4.85 -13.16 -11.95
C GLY A 123 5.83 -12.53 -10.97
N GLY A 124 6.28 -11.31 -11.29
CA GLY A 124 7.25 -10.58 -10.49
C GLY A 124 8.01 -9.56 -11.32
N TRP A 125 8.82 -8.75 -10.64
CA TRP A 125 9.67 -7.76 -11.28
C TRP A 125 11.13 -8.19 -11.22
N PRO A 126 11.96 -7.85 -12.23
CA PRO A 126 11.63 -7.07 -13.43
C PRO A 126 10.67 -7.83 -14.36
N LEU A 127 9.66 -7.14 -14.87
CA LEU A 127 8.67 -7.69 -15.81
C LEU A 127 9.07 -7.32 -17.23
N ASN A 128 9.23 -8.31 -18.11
CA ASN A 128 9.72 -8.12 -19.46
C ASN A 128 8.78 -8.74 -20.48
N VAL A 129 8.28 -7.93 -21.43
CA VAL A 129 7.25 -8.36 -22.39
C VAL A 129 7.57 -7.85 -23.79
N PHE A 130 7.44 -8.74 -24.77
CA PHE A 130 7.52 -8.41 -26.18
C PHE A 130 6.12 -8.19 -26.73
N LEU A 131 5.89 -7.01 -27.30
CA LEU A 131 4.60 -6.58 -27.81
C LEU A 131 4.65 -6.37 -29.32
N THR A 132 3.51 -6.56 -29.99
CA THR A 132 3.33 -6.07 -31.36
C THR A 132 3.43 -4.53 -31.40
N PRO A 133 3.60 -3.91 -32.58
CA PRO A 133 3.48 -2.45 -32.72
C PRO A 133 2.12 -1.86 -32.28
N ASP A 134 1.11 -2.71 -32.12
CA ASP A 134 -0.22 -2.37 -31.62
C ASP A 134 -0.37 -2.68 -30.12
N LEU A 135 0.76 -2.95 -29.44
CA LEU A 135 0.93 -3.20 -28.00
C LEU A 135 0.39 -4.54 -27.49
N GLU A 136 -0.13 -5.40 -28.35
CA GLU A 136 -0.63 -6.72 -27.96
C GLU A 136 0.54 -7.64 -27.55
N PRO A 137 0.49 -8.33 -26.41
CA PRO A 137 1.60 -9.15 -25.91
C PRO A 137 1.78 -10.44 -26.74
N VAL A 138 3.06 -10.79 -26.98
CA VAL A 138 3.48 -11.95 -27.77
C VAL A 138 4.23 -12.98 -26.91
N PHE A 139 5.09 -12.51 -26.01
CA PHE A 139 5.91 -13.34 -25.14
C PHE A 139 6.35 -12.51 -23.93
N GLY A 140 6.47 -13.11 -22.75
CA GLY A 140 6.92 -12.39 -21.57
C GLY A 140 7.44 -13.30 -20.47
N GLY A 141 8.09 -12.69 -19.49
CA GLY A 141 8.67 -13.36 -18.34
C GLY A 141 9.22 -12.34 -17.35
N THR A 142 9.87 -12.83 -16.31
CA THR A 142 10.44 -11.99 -15.26
C THR A 142 11.93 -11.74 -15.53
N TYR A 143 12.82 -12.26 -14.69
CA TYR A 143 14.26 -12.13 -14.83
C TYR A 143 14.80 -13.08 -15.91
N TRP A 144 15.63 -12.54 -16.82
CA TRP A 144 16.39 -13.32 -17.79
C TRP A 144 17.89 -13.01 -17.68
N PRO A 145 18.73 -14.04 -17.48
CA PRO A 145 20.16 -13.86 -17.24
C PRO A 145 20.89 -13.39 -18.50
N GLY A 146 21.86 -12.51 -18.30
CA GLY A 146 22.76 -12.05 -19.35
C GLY A 146 23.78 -13.13 -19.76
N PRO A 147 24.54 -12.91 -20.86
CA PRO A 147 25.49 -13.88 -21.39
C PRO A 147 26.65 -14.24 -20.45
N HIS A 148 26.91 -13.41 -19.43
CA HIS A 148 27.99 -13.57 -18.46
C HIS A 148 27.48 -13.67 -17.02
N SER A 149 26.19 -13.98 -16.83
CA SER A 149 25.55 -14.06 -15.52
C SER A 149 26.16 -15.18 -14.66
N SER A 150 26.47 -14.86 -13.40
CA SER A 150 26.82 -15.84 -12.37
C SER A 150 25.60 -16.44 -11.67
N THR A 151 24.40 -15.95 -11.99
CA THR A 151 23.13 -16.39 -11.39
C THR A 151 22.71 -17.79 -11.88
N VAL A 152 23.06 -18.16 -13.12
CA VAL A 152 22.64 -19.41 -13.78
C VAL A 152 23.13 -20.69 -13.07
N PRO A 153 24.41 -20.81 -12.64
CA PRO A 153 24.86 -21.96 -11.87
C PRO A 153 24.25 -22.06 -10.46
N ALA A 154 23.87 -20.91 -9.86
CA ALA A 154 23.42 -20.83 -8.47
C ALA A 154 21.96 -21.28 -8.28
N LEU A 155 21.10 -21.14 -9.30
CA LEU A 155 19.70 -21.56 -9.28
C LEU A 155 19.47 -23.01 -9.77
N GLY A 156 20.55 -23.79 -9.97
CA GLY A 156 20.47 -25.24 -10.18
C GLY A 156 19.97 -25.73 -11.55
N GLY A 157 19.91 -24.86 -12.57
CA GLY A 157 19.41 -25.21 -13.90
C GLY A 157 20.53 -25.41 -14.93
N GLU A 158 20.98 -26.65 -15.16
CA GLU A 158 21.68 -26.97 -16.41
C GLU A 158 20.71 -26.78 -17.59
N GLY A 159 20.96 -25.79 -18.46
CA GLY A 159 20.19 -25.55 -19.68
C GLY A 159 19.21 -24.36 -19.68
N GLN A 160 19.33 -23.40 -18.76
CA GLN A 160 18.54 -22.16 -18.83
C GLN A 160 18.87 -21.34 -20.08
N ILE A 161 17.83 -20.94 -20.80
CA ILE A 161 17.89 -20.05 -21.96
C ILE A 161 18.32 -18.66 -21.48
N ASN A 162 19.42 -18.13 -22.03
CA ASN A 162 19.88 -16.79 -21.67
C ASN A 162 19.11 -15.70 -22.46
N PHE A 163 19.30 -14.44 -22.09
CA PHE A 163 18.54 -13.36 -22.72
C PHE A 163 18.89 -13.16 -24.21
N ILE A 164 20.11 -13.47 -24.65
CA ILE A 164 20.48 -13.43 -26.07
C ILE A 164 19.64 -14.44 -26.87
N ASP A 165 19.55 -15.68 -26.39
CA ASP A 165 18.79 -16.73 -27.06
C ASP A 165 17.31 -16.34 -27.25
N ILE A 166 16.71 -15.69 -26.23
CA ILE A 166 15.34 -15.16 -26.29
C ILE A 166 15.23 -14.06 -27.35
N LEU A 167 16.14 -13.09 -27.33
CA LEU A 167 16.13 -11.96 -28.27
C LEU A 167 16.30 -12.41 -29.72
N GLU A 168 17.22 -13.33 -29.99
CA GLU A 168 17.43 -13.89 -31.32
C GLU A 168 16.22 -14.68 -31.79
N LYS A 169 15.66 -15.52 -30.91
CA LYS A 169 14.47 -16.30 -31.23
C LYS A 169 13.30 -15.41 -31.61
N LEU A 170 13.04 -14.35 -30.85
CA LEU A 170 11.90 -13.47 -31.11
C LEU A 170 12.13 -12.56 -32.32
N ARG A 171 13.36 -12.10 -32.55
CA ARG A 171 13.72 -11.41 -33.80
C ARG A 171 13.39 -12.28 -35.01
N ASP A 172 13.82 -13.54 -35.01
CA ASP A 172 13.66 -14.45 -36.14
C ASP A 172 12.18 -14.85 -36.33
N VAL A 173 11.46 -15.08 -35.23
CA VAL A 173 10.02 -15.37 -35.25
C VAL A 173 9.23 -14.18 -35.80
N TRP A 174 9.55 -12.94 -35.41
CA TRP A 174 8.88 -11.75 -35.96
C TRP A 174 9.14 -11.57 -37.46
N GLN A 175 10.36 -11.83 -37.93
CA GLN A 175 10.71 -11.72 -39.34
C GLN A 175 10.06 -12.81 -40.22
N THR A 176 9.94 -14.04 -39.70
CA THR A 176 9.50 -15.20 -40.50
C THR A 176 8.03 -15.57 -40.30
N GLN A 177 7.43 -15.23 -39.16
CA GLN A 177 6.08 -15.65 -38.77
C GLN A 177 5.21 -14.48 -38.29
N GLN A 178 5.44 -13.27 -38.81
CA GLN A 178 4.79 -12.04 -38.32
C GLN A 178 3.26 -12.13 -38.22
N LEU A 179 2.59 -12.67 -39.24
CA LEU A 179 1.13 -12.79 -39.26
C LEU A 179 0.62 -13.66 -38.11
N ARG A 180 1.27 -14.80 -37.88
CA ARG A 180 0.94 -15.72 -36.78
C ARG A 180 1.13 -15.06 -35.42
N CYS A 181 2.20 -14.27 -35.23
CA CYS A 181 2.40 -13.52 -34.00
C CYS A 181 1.26 -12.53 -33.74
N ARG A 182 0.83 -11.78 -34.77
CA ARG A 182 -0.27 -10.82 -34.65
C ARG A 182 -1.61 -11.49 -34.36
N GLU A 183 -1.91 -12.61 -35.01
CA GLU A 183 -3.13 -13.39 -34.75
C GLU A 183 -3.13 -13.95 -33.33
N SER A 184 -2.04 -14.60 -32.91
CA SER A 184 -1.91 -15.13 -31.55
C SER A 184 -1.99 -14.04 -30.48
N ALA A 185 -1.36 -12.89 -30.71
CA ALA A 185 -1.39 -11.76 -29.76
C ALA A 185 -2.80 -11.18 -29.64
N LYS A 186 -3.54 -11.07 -30.75
CA LYS A 186 -4.95 -10.67 -30.76
C LYS A 186 -5.83 -11.64 -29.99
N ASP A 187 -5.66 -12.93 -30.22
CA ASP A 187 -6.46 -13.96 -29.56
C ASP A 187 -6.23 -13.99 -28.05
N ILE A 188 -4.98 -13.87 -27.60
CA ILE A 188 -4.66 -13.79 -26.16
C ILE A 188 -5.14 -12.47 -25.56
N THR A 189 -4.97 -11.34 -26.26
CA THR A 189 -5.46 -10.03 -25.79
C THR A 189 -6.98 -10.04 -25.64
N LYS A 190 -7.69 -10.68 -26.57
CA LYS A 190 -9.13 -10.87 -26.48
C LYS A 190 -9.51 -11.70 -25.26
N GLN A 191 -8.82 -12.83 -25.03
CA GLN A 191 -9.07 -13.66 -23.85
C GLN A 191 -8.79 -12.92 -22.54
N LEU A 192 -7.71 -12.14 -22.46
CA LEU A 192 -7.40 -11.32 -21.28
C LEU A 192 -8.44 -10.21 -21.05
N ARG A 193 -8.96 -9.61 -22.13
CA ARG A 193 -10.05 -8.64 -22.04
C ARG A 193 -11.33 -9.28 -21.54
N GLU A 194 -11.74 -10.40 -22.13
CA GLU A 194 -12.93 -11.15 -21.71
C GLU A 194 -12.79 -11.57 -20.24
N PHE A 195 -11.61 -12.03 -19.83
CA PHE A 195 -11.26 -12.34 -18.44
C PHE A 195 -11.36 -11.12 -17.51
N ALA A 196 -10.91 -9.94 -17.95
CA ALA A 196 -10.96 -8.71 -17.15
C ALA A 196 -12.36 -8.06 -17.09
N GLU A 197 -13.19 -8.26 -18.12
CA GLU A 197 -14.54 -7.69 -18.24
C GLU A 197 -15.60 -8.57 -17.57
N GLU A 198 -15.48 -9.89 -17.71
CA GLU A 198 -16.46 -10.87 -17.21
C GLU A 198 -16.00 -11.62 -15.96
N GLY A 199 -14.73 -11.45 -15.57
CA GLY A 199 -14.12 -12.23 -14.51
C GLY A 199 -13.85 -13.68 -14.92
N THR A 200 -13.05 -14.37 -14.13
CA THR A 200 -12.33 -15.63 -14.43
C THR A 200 -13.22 -16.76 -15.01
N HIS A 201 -14.53 -16.79 -14.72
CA HIS A 201 -15.37 -17.97 -14.93
C HIS A 201 -16.85 -17.71 -15.29
N SER A 202 -17.17 -16.65 -16.05
CA SER A 202 -18.53 -16.27 -16.50
C SER A 202 -19.30 -17.27 -17.38
N LYS A 203 -18.75 -18.45 -17.69
CA LYS A 203 -19.42 -19.44 -18.56
C LYS A 203 -20.45 -20.31 -17.84
N GLN A 204 -21.32 -19.70 -17.04
CA GLN A 204 -22.59 -20.33 -16.68
C GLN A 204 -23.73 -19.38 -17.04
N LYS A 205 -24.28 -19.61 -18.23
CA LYS A 205 -25.30 -18.76 -18.86
C LYS A 205 -26.74 -19.09 -18.43
N ASP A 206 -26.92 -19.83 -17.33
CA ASP A 206 -28.21 -20.42 -16.94
C ASP A 206 -28.62 -20.19 -15.46
N ALA A 207 -28.02 -19.22 -14.76
CA ALA A 207 -28.52 -18.79 -13.43
C ALA A 207 -29.18 -17.41 -13.54
N ASP A 208 -30.49 -17.41 -13.83
CA ASP A 208 -31.34 -16.22 -13.91
C ASP A 208 -31.84 -15.81 -12.49
N GLY A 209 -30.90 -15.70 -11.55
CA GLY A 209 -31.16 -15.27 -10.17
C GLY A 209 -29.95 -14.51 -9.61
N ASP A 210 -30.21 -13.47 -8.80
CA ASP A 210 -29.22 -12.97 -7.84
C ASP A 210 -28.72 -14.19 -7.05
N GLU A 211 -27.51 -14.69 -7.33
CA GLU A 211 -26.85 -15.63 -6.43
C GLU A 211 -26.37 -14.79 -5.25
N ASP A 212 -27.12 -14.85 -4.15
CA ASP A 212 -26.83 -14.10 -2.93
C ASP A 212 -25.48 -14.56 -2.36
N LEU A 213 -24.57 -13.61 -2.13
CA LEU A 213 -23.29 -13.87 -1.48
C LEU A 213 -23.52 -13.97 0.03
N GLU A 214 -23.28 -15.16 0.58
CA GLU A 214 -23.55 -15.48 1.98
C GLU A 214 -22.30 -15.39 2.87
N VAL A 215 -22.52 -15.38 4.19
CA VAL A 215 -21.45 -15.28 5.20
C VAL A 215 -20.64 -16.58 5.33
N ASP A 216 -21.14 -17.71 4.84
CA ASP A 216 -20.45 -19.00 4.81
C ASP A 216 -19.15 -18.98 3.97
N LEU A 217 -19.05 -18.08 2.99
CA LEU A 217 -17.84 -17.80 2.22
C LEU A 217 -16.63 -17.45 3.11
N LEU A 218 -16.86 -16.89 4.31
CA LEU A 218 -15.81 -16.63 5.28
C LEU A 218 -15.22 -17.92 5.87
N GLU A 219 -16.04 -18.95 6.06
CA GLU A 219 -15.58 -20.27 6.51
C GLU A 219 -14.66 -20.89 5.43
N GLU A 220 -15.06 -20.84 4.17
CA GLU A 220 -14.24 -21.36 3.06
C GLU A 220 -12.89 -20.64 2.95
N ALA A 221 -12.90 -19.30 3.03
CA ALA A 221 -11.67 -18.51 3.05
C ALA A 221 -10.80 -18.85 4.26
N TYR A 222 -11.39 -19.01 5.45
CA TYR A 222 -10.67 -19.44 6.64
C TYR A 222 -10.02 -20.82 6.46
N GLN A 223 -10.75 -21.81 5.96
CA GLN A 223 -10.24 -23.17 5.75
C GLN A 223 -9.07 -23.18 4.76
N HIS A 224 -9.11 -22.31 3.74
CA HIS A 224 -7.98 -22.12 2.83
C HIS A 224 -6.70 -21.72 3.60
N PHE A 225 -6.77 -20.71 4.46
CA PHE A 225 -5.62 -20.24 5.24
C PHE A 225 -5.18 -21.25 6.30
N ALA A 226 -6.14 -21.85 7.03
CA ALA A 226 -5.85 -22.85 8.05
C ALA A 226 -5.08 -24.06 7.47
N SER A 227 -5.44 -24.50 6.26
CA SER A 227 -4.76 -25.63 5.59
C SER A 227 -3.32 -25.34 5.11
N ARG A 228 -2.95 -24.06 4.98
CA ARG A 228 -1.63 -23.62 4.46
C ARG A 228 -0.75 -22.97 5.52
N TYR A 229 -1.26 -22.81 6.74
CA TYR A 229 -0.56 -22.13 7.81
C TYR A 229 0.73 -22.86 8.20
N ASP A 230 1.85 -22.13 8.16
CA ASP A 230 3.13 -22.59 8.69
C ASP A 230 3.10 -22.45 10.22
N SER A 231 2.74 -23.53 10.91
CA SER A 231 2.71 -23.53 12.38
C SER A 231 4.10 -23.44 13.03
N VAL A 232 5.20 -23.54 12.29
CA VAL A 232 6.55 -23.41 12.83
C VAL A 232 6.96 -21.94 12.81
N ASN A 233 6.94 -21.31 11.64
CA ASN A 233 7.46 -19.95 11.45
C ASN A 233 6.37 -18.88 11.33
N GLY A 234 5.09 -19.25 11.25
CA GLY A 234 4.00 -18.33 10.87
C GLY A 234 3.99 -18.02 9.37
N GLY A 235 2.89 -17.45 8.88
CA GLY A 235 2.64 -17.17 7.47
C GLY A 235 1.98 -18.32 6.69
N PHE A 236 1.72 -18.08 5.40
CA PHE A 236 0.86 -18.94 4.57
C PHE A 236 1.49 -19.38 3.24
N SER A 237 2.75 -18.99 2.98
CA SER A 237 3.49 -19.36 1.77
C SER A 237 4.81 -20.06 2.11
N GLY A 238 5.39 -20.75 1.13
CA GLY A 238 6.77 -21.26 1.21
C GLY A 238 7.81 -20.13 1.08
N SER A 239 9.00 -20.47 0.58
CA SER A 239 10.04 -19.50 0.19
C SER A 239 9.89 -19.11 -1.30
N PRO A 240 9.98 -17.82 -1.66
CA PRO A 240 10.00 -16.65 -0.78
C PRO A 240 8.67 -16.44 -0.04
N LYS A 241 8.73 -15.82 1.15
CA LYS A 241 7.60 -15.59 2.05
C LYS A 241 7.22 -14.11 2.13
N PHE A 242 5.94 -13.81 1.92
CA PHE A 242 5.40 -12.44 1.93
C PHE A 242 4.54 -12.18 3.18
N PRO A 243 4.52 -10.96 3.74
CA PRO A 243 3.68 -10.63 4.89
C PRO A 243 2.17 -10.77 4.65
N THR A 244 1.69 -10.50 3.43
CA THR A 244 0.26 -10.55 3.03
C THR A 244 -0.70 -9.87 4.03
N PRO A 245 -0.58 -8.55 4.29
CA PRO A 245 -1.35 -7.88 5.35
C PRO A 245 -2.86 -8.03 5.22
N ALA A 246 -3.43 -8.00 4.00
CA ALA A 246 -4.87 -8.17 3.79
C ALA A 246 -5.39 -9.53 4.34
N ASN A 247 -4.63 -10.61 4.11
CA ASN A 247 -4.97 -11.94 4.63
C ASN A 247 -4.88 -11.97 6.16
N LEU A 248 -3.88 -11.31 6.74
CA LEU A 248 -3.74 -11.20 8.19
C LEU A 248 -4.88 -10.39 8.81
N SER A 249 -5.27 -9.27 8.18
CA SER A 249 -6.40 -8.45 8.63
C SER A 249 -7.69 -9.27 8.64
N PHE A 250 -7.96 -10.03 7.57
CA PHE A 250 -9.12 -10.93 7.51
C PHE A 250 -9.17 -11.90 8.70
N LEU A 251 -8.05 -12.56 9.01
CA LEU A 251 -7.97 -13.51 10.12
C LEU A 251 -8.16 -12.83 11.49
N VAL A 252 -7.65 -11.60 11.66
CA VAL A 252 -7.91 -10.79 12.87
C VAL A 252 -9.40 -10.44 12.98
N HIS A 253 -10.00 -10.02 11.86
CA HIS A 253 -11.38 -9.54 11.79
C HIS A 253 -12.43 -10.62 12.06
N LEU A 254 -12.14 -11.90 11.77
CA LEU A 254 -13.04 -13.02 12.09
C LEU A 254 -13.52 -13.03 13.55
N SER A 255 -12.63 -12.66 14.49
CA SER A 255 -12.96 -12.57 15.92
C SER A 255 -13.65 -11.27 16.34
N ARG A 256 -13.74 -10.29 15.43
CA ARG A 256 -14.25 -8.93 15.67
C ARG A 256 -15.61 -8.68 15.01
N TYR A 257 -16.02 -9.53 14.08
CA TYR A 257 -17.35 -9.47 13.48
C TYR A 257 -18.46 -9.75 14.50
N PRO A 258 -19.72 -9.36 14.21
CA PRO A 258 -20.85 -9.72 15.04
C PRO A 258 -20.97 -11.24 15.25
N SER A 259 -21.59 -11.66 16.36
CA SER A 259 -21.65 -13.08 16.77
C SER A 259 -22.24 -14.01 15.72
N ALA A 260 -23.13 -13.50 14.85
CA ALA A 260 -23.70 -14.26 13.73
C ALA A 260 -22.64 -14.85 12.79
N VAL A 261 -21.47 -14.22 12.65
CA VAL A 261 -20.35 -14.77 11.87
C VAL A 261 -19.71 -15.94 12.62
N ALA A 262 -19.47 -15.80 13.93
CA ALA A 262 -18.90 -16.88 14.74
C ALA A 262 -19.84 -18.08 14.88
N ASP A 263 -21.16 -17.86 14.82
CA ASP A 263 -22.18 -18.92 14.77
C ASP A 263 -22.08 -19.77 13.48
N ILE A 264 -21.55 -19.21 12.39
CA ILE A 264 -21.37 -19.87 11.08
C ILE A 264 -19.95 -20.46 10.97
N VAL A 265 -18.92 -19.63 11.12
CA VAL A 265 -17.51 -20.02 10.95
C VAL A 265 -17.02 -20.93 12.08
N GLY A 266 -17.58 -20.76 13.29
CA GLY A 266 -17.17 -21.46 14.50
C GLY A 266 -16.31 -20.60 15.44
N TYR A 267 -16.63 -20.64 16.73
CA TYR A 267 -15.93 -19.86 17.77
C TYR A 267 -14.47 -20.29 17.95
N ASP A 268 -14.19 -21.58 17.86
CA ASP A 268 -12.83 -22.12 18.00
C ASP A 268 -11.98 -21.76 16.77
N GLU A 269 -12.59 -21.76 15.59
CA GLU A 269 -12.01 -21.36 14.31
C GLU A 269 -11.64 -19.88 14.33
N CYS A 270 -12.54 -19.00 14.77
CA CYS A 270 -12.27 -17.58 14.96
C CYS A 270 -11.14 -17.33 15.98
N ALA A 271 -11.10 -18.07 17.09
CA ALA A 271 -10.02 -17.98 18.07
C ALA A 271 -8.67 -18.45 17.48
N ARG A 272 -8.69 -19.49 16.65
CA ARG A 272 -7.50 -19.97 15.94
C ARG A 272 -7.04 -18.99 14.86
N ALA A 273 -7.95 -18.29 14.20
CA ALA A 273 -7.62 -17.29 13.18
C ALA A 273 -6.74 -16.17 13.76
N ILE A 274 -7.16 -15.61 14.91
CA ILE A 274 -6.37 -14.58 15.59
C ILE A 274 -5.02 -15.13 16.08
N GLU A 275 -4.96 -16.38 16.58
CA GLU A 275 -3.68 -17.02 16.96
C GLU A 275 -2.71 -17.12 15.76
N MET A 276 -3.21 -17.55 14.60
CA MET A 276 -2.40 -17.63 13.37
C MET A 276 -1.85 -16.26 12.96
N ALA A 277 -2.70 -15.23 12.99
CA ALA A 277 -2.31 -13.87 12.65
C ALA A 277 -1.29 -13.31 13.64
N THR A 278 -1.56 -13.37 14.95
CA THR A 278 -0.67 -12.89 16.01
C THR A 278 0.68 -13.57 15.97
N LYS A 279 0.72 -14.90 15.83
CA LYS A 279 1.99 -15.62 15.73
C LYS A 279 2.77 -15.23 14.48
N THR A 280 2.11 -15.05 13.34
CA THR A 280 2.76 -14.59 12.10
C THR A 280 3.39 -13.21 12.28
N LEU A 281 2.63 -12.26 12.85
CA LEU A 281 3.11 -10.91 13.15
C LEU A 281 4.32 -10.93 14.09
N ILE A 282 4.25 -11.69 15.19
CA ILE A 282 5.38 -11.81 16.14
C ILE A 282 6.60 -12.46 15.48
N SER A 283 6.42 -13.49 14.65
CA SER A 283 7.52 -14.10 13.90
C SER A 283 8.21 -13.09 12.96
N MET A 284 7.43 -12.27 12.24
CA MET A 284 7.99 -11.23 11.38
C MET A 284 8.72 -10.16 12.19
N SER A 285 8.13 -9.68 13.29
CA SER A 285 8.75 -8.68 14.19
C SER A 285 10.08 -9.15 14.78
N ARG A 286 10.24 -10.45 15.00
CA ARG A 286 11.49 -11.07 15.46
C ARG A 286 12.45 -11.41 14.31
N GLY A 287 11.96 -11.50 13.08
CA GLY A 287 12.74 -11.89 11.90
C GLY A 287 13.70 -10.81 11.42
N GLY A 288 14.55 -11.18 10.47
CA GLY A 288 15.43 -10.25 9.76
C GLY A 288 14.69 -9.38 8.74
N ILE A 289 13.44 -9.76 8.38
CA ILE A 289 12.52 -8.89 7.65
C ILE A 289 12.22 -7.58 8.40
N HIS A 290 12.30 -7.57 9.73
CA HIS A 290 12.19 -6.36 10.54
C HIS A 290 13.59 -5.78 10.81
N ASP A 291 13.81 -4.51 10.48
CA ASP A 291 15.09 -3.84 10.76
C ASP A 291 15.26 -3.59 12.26
N GLN A 292 15.93 -4.53 12.92
CA GLN A 292 16.16 -4.56 14.37
C GLN A 292 16.91 -3.35 14.93
N ILE A 293 17.54 -2.53 14.07
CA ILE A 293 18.33 -1.35 14.45
C ILE A 293 17.62 -0.05 14.07
N GLY A 294 16.98 -0.05 12.90
CA GLY A 294 16.59 1.14 12.16
C GLY A 294 15.12 1.43 11.98
N HIS A 295 14.26 0.53 12.48
CA HIS A 295 12.82 0.54 12.28
C HIS A 295 12.37 0.12 10.86
N GLY A 296 11.12 -0.29 10.77
CA GLY A 296 10.43 -0.64 9.52
C GLY A 296 10.79 -2.03 8.99
N PHE A 297 9.92 -2.52 8.10
CA PHE A 297 10.01 -3.87 7.54
C PHE A 297 10.49 -3.86 6.09
N ALA A 298 11.29 -4.85 5.72
CA ALA A 298 11.53 -5.16 4.33
C ALA A 298 10.29 -5.80 3.69
N ARG A 299 10.18 -5.72 2.37
CA ARG A 299 8.98 -6.12 1.61
C ARG A 299 8.63 -7.59 1.75
N TYR A 300 9.64 -8.47 1.73
CA TYR A 300 9.44 -9.92 1.82
C TYR A 300 10.71 -10.64 2.27
N SER A 301 10.54 -11.91 2.68
CA SER A 301 11.65 -12.77 3.08
C SER A 301 11.98 -13.80 2.01
N VAL A 302 13.28 -13.97 1.75
CA VAL A 302 13.81 -15.06 0.93
C VAL A 302 13.60 -16.41 1.64
N THR A 303 13.79 -16.43 2.97
CA THR A 303 13.67 -17.64 3.79
C THR A 303 12.29 -17.80 4.42
N ALA A 304 11.90 -19.05 4.67
CA ALA A 304 10.62 -19.35 5.30
C ALA A 304 10.55 -18.92 6.78
N ASP A 305 11.68 -18.75 7.46
CA ASP A 305 11.77 -18.35 8.87
C ASP A 305 11.86 -16.84 9.09
N TRP A 306 11.66 -16.04 8.04
CA TRP A 306 11.74 -14.57 8.06
C TRP A 306 13.14 -14.00 8.34
N SER A 307 14.19 -14.83 8.33
CA SER A 307 15.55 -14.43 8.75
C SER A 307 16.32 -13.62 7.69
N LEU A 308 16.10 -13.87 6.41
CA LEU A 308 16.76 -13.15 5.30
C LEU A 308 15.70 -12.44 4.45
N PRO A 309 15.69 -11.11 4.37
CA PRO A 309 14.87 -10.37 3.42
C PRO A 309 15.60 -10.07 2.12
N HIS A 310 14.83 -9.70 1.09
CA HIS A 310 15.32 -8.71 0.15
C HIS A 310 15.05 -7.32 0.76
N PHE A 311 16.07 -6.45 0.85
CA PHE A 311 16.07 -5.31 1.79
C PHE A 311 15.24 -4.09 1.36
N GLU A 312 14.40 -4.24 0.34
CA GLU A 312 13.52 -3.20 -0.18
C GLU A 312 12.52 -2.79 0.91
N LYS A 313 12.37 -1.49 1.19
CA LYS A 313 11.34 -1.01 2.13
C LYS A 313 10.35 -0.11 1.42
N MET A 314 9.09 -0.54 1.36
CA MET A 314 8.03 0.19 0.68
C MET A 314 7.05 0.83 1.68
N LEU A 315 6.61 2.06 1.40
CA LEU A 315 5.63 2.76 2.25
C LEU A 315 4.31 2.00 2.39
N TYR A 316 3.81 1.40 1.31
CA TYR A 316 2.54 0.66 1.36
C TYR A 316 2.64 -0.61 2.21
N ASP A 317 3.81 -1.24 2.29
CA ASP A 317 4.03 -2.39 3.19
C ASP A 317 4.01 -1.92 4.64
N GLN A 318 4.71 -0.83 4.97
CA GLN A 318 4.68 -0.26 6.33
C GLN A 318 3.28 0.12 6.75
N ALA A 319 2.54 0.84 5.90
CA ALA A 319 1.22 1.33 6.22
C ALA A 319 0.23 0.18 6.48
N GLN A 320 0.23 -0.84 5.63
CA GLN A 320 -0.63 -2.00 5.80
C GLN A 320 -0.22 -2.85 7.00
N LEU A 321 1.08 -3.01 7.27
CA LEU A 321 1.56 -3.68 8.46
C LEU A 321 1.11 -2.93 9.73
N LEU A 322 1.31 -1.61 9.78
CA LEU A 322 0.85 -0.80 10.91
C LEU A 322 -0.65 -1.01 11.18
N ASP A 323 -1.48 -1.00 10.13
CA ASP A 323 -2.93 -1.23 10.24
C ASP A 323 -3.25 -2.59 10.90
N VAL A 324 -2.65 -3.68 10.42
CA VAL A 324 -2.93 -5.01 10.97
C VAL A 324 -2.30 -5.26 12.34
N TYR A 325 -1.12 -4.68 12.63
CA TYR A 325 -0.53 -4.75 13.98
C TYR A 325 -1.39 -4.03 15.01
N VAL A 326 -1.95 -2.87 14.66
CA VAL A 326 -2.92 -2.12 15.46
C VAL A 326 -4.16 -2.97 15.74
N ASP A 327 -4.76 -3.55 14.71
CA ASP A 327 -5.95 -4.39 14.86
C ASP A 327 -5.68 -5.67 15.68
N ALA A 328 -4.49 -6.27 15.51
CA ALA A 328 -4.07 -7.44 16.27
C ALA A 328 -3.76 -7.11 17.74
N PHE A 329 -3.13 -5.97 18.02
CA PHE A 329 -2.85 -5.53 19.39
C PHE A 329 -4.14 -5.23 20.17
N ASP A 330 -5.10 -4.55 19.53
CA ASP A 330 -6.43 -4.28 20.10
C ASP A 330 -7.19 -5.56 20.48
N SER A 331 -6.86 -6.68 19.84
CA SER A 331 -7.49 -7.99 20.10
C SER A 331 -6.68 -8.81 21.11
N ALA A 332 -5.40 -9.05 20.83
CA ALA A 332 -4.54 -9.96 21.58
C ALA A 332 -3.86 -9.31 22.80
N HIS A 333 -3.76 -7.97 22.83
CA HIS A 333 -3.08 -7.20 23.88
C HIS A 333 -1.62 -7.63 24.14
N ASP A 334 -0.94 -8.17 23.13
CA ASP A 334 0.44 -8.63 23.24
C ASP A 334 1.44 -7.45 23.15
N PRO A 335 2.33 -7.24 24.15
CA PRO A 335 3.29 -6.14 24.15
C PRO A 335 4.29 -6.14 22.97
N GLU A 336 4.58 -7.28 22.36
CA GLU A 336 5.46 -7.34 21.17
C GLU A 336 4.80 -6.74 19.94
N LEU A 337 3.47 -6.85 19.82
CA LEU A 337 2.71 -6.15 18.78
C LEU A 337 2.78 -4.64 19.01
N LEU A 338 2.61 -4.19 20.25
CA LEU A 338 2.76 -2.77 20.60
C LEU A 338 4.16 -2.24 20.26
N GLY A 339 5.21 -3.03 20.53
CA GLY A 339 6.57 -2.70 20.13
C GLY A 339 6.71 -2.48 18.62
N ALA A 340 6.11 -3.35 17.81
CA ALA A 340 6.10 -3.21 16.35
C ALA A 340 5.27 -1.99 15.88
N ILE A 341 4.17 -1.65 16.55
CA ILE A 341 3.38 -0.44 16.26
C ILE A 341 4.25 0.81 16.41
N TYR A 342 4.96 0.95 17.55
CA TYR A 342 5.87 2.09 17.76
C TYR A 342 6.96 2.13 16.71
N ASP A 343 7.51 0.97 16.36
CA ASP A 343 8.60 0.84 15.40
C ASP A 343 8.16 1.34 14.01
N ILE A 344 7.09 0.76 13.46
CA ILE A 344 6.59 1.09 12.12
C ILE A 344 6.12 2.55 12.05
N ALA A 345 5.37 3.01 13.05
CA ALA A 345 4.89 4.39 13.08
C ALA A 345 6.07 5.38 13.14
N THR A 346 7.11 5.08 13.93
CA THR A 346 8.33 5.90 13.99
C THR A 346 9.07 5.90 12.65
N TYR A 347 9.16 4.76 11.94
CA TYR A 347 9.75 4.70 10.61
C TYR A 347 9.02 5.61 9.62
N ILE A 348 7.69 5.53 9.56
CA ILE A 348 6.86 6.36 8.66
C ILE A 348 7.00 7.85 8.99
N THR A 349 7.04 8.21 10.29
CA THR A 349 7.08 9.61 10.74
C THR A 349 8.50 10.15 10.95
N SER A 350 9.53 9.47 10.46
CA SER A 350 10.93 9.92 10.53
C SER A 350 11.53 10.11 9.15
N PRO A 351 12.51 11.04 8.99
CA PRO A 351 13.34 11.09 7.79
C PRO A 351 14.08 9.75 7.55
N PRO A 352 14.16 9.30 6.29
CA PRO A 352 13.91 10.05 5.08
C PRO A 352 12.48 9.87 4.55
N ILE A 353 11.67 8.99 5.15
CA ILE A 353 10.32 8.65 4.67
C ILE A 353 9.37 9.84 4.87
N LEU A 354 9.39 10.45 6.06
CA LEU A 354 8.68 11.71 6.26
C LEU A 354 9.39 12.82 5.46
N SER A 355 8.71 13.30 4.42
CA SER A 355 9.17 14.42 3.62
C SER A 355 9.09 15.72 4.45
N PRO A 356 10.06 16.65 4.32
CA PRO A 356 9.96 17.97 4.94
C PRO A 356 8.75 18.78 4.43
N THR A 357 8.14 18.38 3.31
CA THR A 357 6.93 18.99 2.76
C THR A 357 5.63 18.50 3.41
N GLY A 358 5.68 17.43 4.21
CA GLY A 358 4.56 16.89 4.98
C GLY A 358 3.94 15.60 4.44
N GLY A 359 4.27 15.17 3.22
CA GLY A 359 3.91 13.82 2.71
C GLY A 359 4.95 12.75 3.06
N PHE A 360 4.70 11.52 2.63
CA PHE A 360 5.57 10.37 2.82
C PHE A 360 6.15 9.89 1.48
N HIS A 361 7.47 9.71 1.42
CA HIS A 361 8.19 9.17 0.27
C HIS A 361 7.91 7.66 0.08
N SER A 362 8.11 7.16 -1.14
CA SER A 362 7.55 5.88 -1.58
C SER A 362 8.36 4.65 -1.11
N SER A 363 9.68 4.71 -1.15
CA SER A 363 10.52 3.56 -0.78
C SER A 363 12.00 3.87 -0.55
N GLU A 364 12.69 2.97 0.15
CA GLU A 364 14.16 2.88 0.21
C GLU A 364 14.64 1.66 -0.60
N ASP A 365 15.74 1.84 -1.33
CA ASP A 365 16.38 0.81 -2.16
C ASP A 365 16.86 -0.40 -1.33
N ALA A 366 16.79 -1.62 -1.89
CA ALA A 366 17.43 -2.79 -1.28
C ALA A 366 18.94 -2.67 -1.26
N ASP A 367 19.50 -2.00 -2.27
CA ASP A 367 20.92 -1.97 -2.54
C ASP A 367 21.55 -0.65 -2.06
N SER A 368 22.73 -0.74 -1.44
CA SER A 368 23.53 0.44 -1.08
C SER A 368 25.02 0.17 -1.27
N LEU A 369 25.82 1.24 -1.28
CA LEU A 369 27.27 1.08 -1.32
C LEU A 369 27.79 0.52 0.02
N PRO A 370 28.60 -0.56 0.04
CA PRO A 370 29.20 -1.06 1.27
C PRO A 370 30.07 -0.01 1.99
N THR A 371 30.83 0.77 1.23
CA THR A 371 31.61 1.91 1.72
C THR A 371 31.50 3.10 0.75
N PRO A 372 31.75 4.34 1.19
CA PRO A 372 31.74 5.51 0.30
C PRO A 372 32.75 5.46 -0.86
N SER A 373 33.73 4.56 -0.81
CA SER A 373 34.73 4.37 -1.87
C SER A 373 34.38 3.26 -2.86
N ASP A 374 33.36 2.45 -2.58
CA ASP A 374 32.91 1.42 -3.51
C ASP A 374 32.15 2.06 -4.68
N MET A 375 32.22 1.40 -5.84
CA MET A 375 31.56 1.85 -7.07
C MET A 375 30.31 1.01 -7.40
N GLU A 376 30.17 -0.14 -6.74
CA GLU A 376 29.07 -1.07 -6.95
C GLU A 376 28.28 -1.20 -5.64
N LYS A 377 26.96 -1.06 -5.75
CA LYS A 377 26.06 -1.36 -4.64
C LYS A 377 25.98 -2.86 -4.42
N ARG A 378 25.58 -3.25 -3.21
CA ARG A 378 25.24 -4.63 -2.86
C ARG A 378 23.94 -4.65 -2.07
N GLU A 379 23.24 -5.76 -2.18
CA GLU A 379 22.03 -5.98 -1.42
C GLU A 379 22.30 -5.87 0.09
N GLY A 380 21.46 -5.09 0.78
CA GLY A 380 21.44 -5.06 2.24
C GLY A 380 22.68 -4.44 2.90
N ALA A 381 23.62 -3.87 2.15
CA ALA A 381 24.91 -3.41 2.66
C ALA A 381 24.79 -2.38 3.80
N PHE A 382 23.74 -1.57 3.80
CA PHE A 382 23.42 -0.65 4.89
C PHE A 382 22.97 -1.36 6.19
N TYR A 383 22.34 -2.54 6.07
CA TYR A 383 21.62 -3.21 7.15
C TYR A 383 22.40 -4.36 7.82
N VAL A 384 23.34 -4.99 7.12
CA VAL A 384 24.05 -6.20 7.59
C VAL A 384 25.32 -5.91 8.37
N TRP A 385 25.79 -6.85 9.18
CA TRP A 385 26.95 -6.64 10.07
C TRP A 385 27.95 -7.78 10.02
N THR A 386 29.24 -7.45 9.99
CA THR A 386 30.27 -8.45 10.30
C THR A 386 30.40 -8.60 11.81
N HIS A 387 30.68 -9.80 12.30
CA HIS A 387 30.89 -10.04 13.73
C HIS A 387 32.05 -9.19 14.30
N LYS A 388 33.09 -8.92 13.49
CA LYS A 388 34.24 -8.09 13.90
C LYS A 388 33.83 -6.63 14.12
N GLU A 389 33.11 -6.03 13.17
CA GLU A 389 32.58 -4.66 13.27
C GLU A 389 31.63 -4.54 14.46
N PHE A 390 30.73 -5.51 14.60
CA PHE A 390 29.77 -5.58 15.70
C PHE A 390 30.47 -5.55 17.08
N LYS A 391 31.55 -6.34 17.24
CA LYS A 391 32.38 -6.33 18.45
C LYS A 391 33.12 -5.02 18.67
N GLN A 392 33.62 -4.41 17.60
CA GLN A 392 34.33 -3.13 17.68
C GLN A 392 33.43 -1.99 18.17
N ILE A 393 32.15 -1.97 17.74
CA ILE A 393 31.21 -0.91 18.11
C ILE A 393 30.69 -1.09 19.55
N LEU A 394 30.33 -2.31 19.92
CA LEU A 394 29.67 -2.56 21.21
C LEU A 394 30.65 -2.78 22.37
N GLY A 395 31.87 -3.24 22.08
CA GLY A 395 32.82 -3.73 23.07
C GLY A 395 32.51 -5.17 23.49
N GLN A 396 33.53 -5.88 24.00
CA GLN A 396 33.50 -7.34 24.12
C GLN A 396 32.32 -7.87 24.96
N ARG A 397 32.02 -7.24 26.10
CA ARG A 397 30.96 -7.68 27.03
C ARG A 397 29.57 -7.59 26.39
N ASP A 398 29.21 -6.41 25.89
CA ASP A 398 27.87 -6.14 25.35
C ASP A 398 27.67 -6.88 24.01
N ALA A 399 28.75 -7.01 23.22
CA ALA A 399 28.71 -7.70 21.94
C ALA A 399 28.37 -9.18 22.06
N ASP A 400 28.87 -9.91 23.07
CA ASP A 400 28.56 -11.34 23.21
C ASP A 400 27.08 -11.56 23.59
N VAL A 401 26.52 -10.72 24.46
CA VAL A 401 25.07 -10.74 24.80
C VAL A 401 24.23 -10.42 23.56
N CYS A 402 24.57 -9.35 22.84
CA CYS A 402 23.82 -8.91 21.67
C CYS A 402 23.98 -9.84 20.47
N ALA A 403 25.14 -10.47 20.29
CA ALA A 403 25.35 -11.48 19.25
C ALA A 403 24.45 -12.70 19.47
N ARG A 404 24.30 -13.13 20.74
CA ARG A 404 23.37 -14.20 21.10
C ARG A 404 21.92 -13.79 20.90
N HIS A 405 21.56 -12.54 21.23
CA HIS A 405 20.22 -11.98 21.03
C HIS A 405 19.83 -11.90 19.56
N TRP A 406 20.70 -11.34 18.71
CA TRP A 406 20.42 -11.05 17.29
C TRP A 406 20.94 -12.08 16.29
N GLY A 407 21.51 -13.19 16.75
CA GLY A 407 21.99 -14.27 15.88
C GLY A 407 23.24 -13.93 15.07
N VAL A 408 24.17 -13.15 15.63
CA VAL A 408 25.43 -12.79 14.97
C VAL A 408 26.46 -13.92 15.13
N LEU A 409 26.94 -14.46 14.01
CA LEU A 409 27.93 -15.53 13.92
C LEU A 409 29.27 -15.01 13.34
N PRO A 410 30.41 -15.63 13.71
CA PRO A 410 31.73 -15.23 13.24
C PRO A 410 31.87 -15.18 11.71
N ASP A 411 31.28 -16.14 11.01
CA ASP A 411 31.40 -16.33 9.55
C ASP A 411 30.12 -15.88 8.79
N GLY A 412 29.24 -15.12 9.46
CA GLY A 412 27.94 -14.73 8.92
C GLY A 412 26.83 -15.75 9.20
N ASN A 413 25.57 -15.33 9.04
CA ASN A 413 24.39 -16.15 9.34
C ASN A 413 23.49 -16.42 8.12
N VAL A 414 23.93 -16.01 6.92
CA VAL A 414 23.25 -16.29 5.67
C VAL A 414 23.79 -17.59 5.08
N ALA A 415 22.90 -18.53 4.78
CA ALA A 415 23.29 -19.77 4.14
C ALA A 415 23.69 -19.53 2.67
N ARG A 416 24.78 -20.16 2.21
CA ARG A 416 25.29 -20.01 0.83
C ARG A 416 24.25 -20.27 -0.27
N GLY A 417 23.30 -21.17 -0.03
CA GLY A 417 22.21 -21.44 -0.99
C GLY A 417 21.24 -20.27 -1.19
N ASN A 418 21.24 -19.30 -0.27
CA ASN A 418 20.42 -18.09 -0.32
C ASN A 418 21.23 -16.84 -0.67
N ASP A 419 22.51 -17.00 -1.05
CA ASP A 419 23.41 -15.92 -1.44
C ASP A 419 24.05 -16.23 -2.82
N PRO A 420 23.25 -16.24 -3.90
CA PRO A 420 23.73 -16.60 -5.23
C PRO A 420 24.75 -15.61 -5.81
N HIS A 421 24.84 -14.40 -5.25
CA HIS A 421 25.70 -13.32 -5.70
C HIS A 421 26.89 -13.03 -4.77
N ASP A 422 27.12 -13.87 -3.75
CA ASP A 422 28.21 -13.74 -2.77
C ASP A 422 28.21 -12.37 -2.04
N GLU A 423 27.03 -11.78 -1.82
CA GLU A 423 26.84 -10.47 -1.22
C GLU A 423 26.92 -10.51 0.30
N PHE A 424 26.62 -11.66 0.92
CA PHE A 424 26.49 -11.83 2.37
C PHE A 424 27.63 -12.63 3.00
N ILE A 425 28.76 -12.80 2.31
CA ILE A 425 29.96 -13.46 2.86
C ILE A 425 30.42 -12.74 4.15
N ASN A 426 30.45 -13.48 5.27
CA ASN A 426 30.75 -12.99 6.63
C ASN A 426 29.76 -11.95 7.19
N GLN A 427 28.61 -11.75 6.53
CA GLN A 427 27.59 -10.81 6.94
C GLN A 427 26.51 -11.49 7.79
N ASN A 428 25.96 -10.72 8.72
CA ASN A 428 24.88 -11.15 9.59
C ASN A 428 23.67 -10.25 9.39
N VAL A 429 22.53 -10.88 9.12
CA VAL A 429 21.21 -10.27 9.19
C VAL A 429 20.69 -10.42 10.60
N LEU A 430 20.39 -9.32 11.27
CA LEU A 430 19.99 -9.36 12.68
C LEU A 430 18.55 -9.87 12.82
N SER A 431 18.32 -10.86 13.68
CA SER A 431 16.99 -11.39 14.01
C SER A 431 16.97 -11.84 15.47
N ILE A 432 15.85 -11.67 16.18
CA ILE A 432 15.73 -12.03 17.59
C ILE A 432 15.70 -13.55 17.75
N GLN A 433 16.84 -14.12 18.17
CA GLN A 433 17.02 -15.55 18.43
C GLN A 433 16.73 -15.92 19.89
N VAL A 434 16.94 -14.99 20.83
CA VAL A 434 16.81 -15.25 22.28
C VAL A 434 16.21 -14.07 23.03
N THR A 435 15.23 -14.35 23.86
CA THR A 435 14.57 -13.36 24.73
C THR A 435 15.48 -12.88 25.88
N PRO A 436 15.32 -11.64 26.37
CA PRO A 436 16.10 -11.10 27.48
C PRO A 436 16.15 -12.00 28.72
N GLY A 437 15.01 -12.55 29.18
CA GLY A 437 14.99 -13.44 30.34
C GLY A 437 15.76 -14.76 30.19
N LYS A 438 16.00 -15.24 28.96
CA LYS A 438 16.86 -16.41 28.72
C LYS A 438 18.34 -16.00 28.75
N LEU A 439 18.68 -14.88 28.13
CA LEU A 439 20.02 -14.30 28.16
C LEU A 439 20.47 -13.96 29.59
N ALA A 440 19.56 -13.46 30.44
CA ALA A 440 19.84 -13.19 31.84
C ALA A 440 20.40 -14.43 32.57
N LYS A 441 19.78 -15.59 32.33
CA LYS A 441 20.23 -16.88 32.88
C LYS A 441 21.56 -17.36 32.26
N GLU A 442 21.71 -17.22 30.94
CA GLU A 442 22.90 -17.67 30.21
C GLU A 442 24.16 -16.89 30.59
N PHE A 443 24.04 -15.57 30.77
CA PHE A 443 25.16 -14.67 31.07
C PHE A 443 25.30 -14.32 32.56
N GLY A 444 24.42 -14.82 33.43
CA GLY A 444 24.46 -14.54 34.87
C GLY A 444 24.20 -13.07 35.22
N LEU A 445 23.33 -12.40 34.45
CA LEU A 445 22.94 -11.00 34.62
C LEU A 445 21.49 -10.89 35.07
N SER A 446 21.07 -9.72 35.56
CA SER A 446 19.63 -9.46 35.72
C SER A 446 18.97 -9.22 34.36
N GLU A 447 17.68 -9.52 34.25
CA GLU A 447 16.92 -9.27 33.02
C GLU A 447 16.89 -7.77 32.66
N GLU A 448 16.75 -6.89 33.65
CA GLU A 448 16.84 -5.44 33.48
C GLU A 448 18.19 -5.01 32.89
N GLU A 449 19.30 -5.61 33.35
CA GLU A 449 20.63 -5.31 32.82
C GLU A 449 20.77 -5.79 31.37
N VAL A 450 20.24 -6.96 31.03
CA VAL A 450 20.22 -7.45 29.63
C VAL A 450 19.38 -6.52 28.73
N VAL A 451 18.19 -6.12 29.17
CA VAL A 451 17.34 -5.18 28.42
C VAL A 451 18.08 -3.85 28.21
N LYS A 452 18.78 -3.34 29.23
CA LYS A 452 19.61 -2.14 29.12
C LYS A 452 20.77 -2.31 28.14
N ILE A 453 21.45 -3.46 28.15
CA ILE A 453 22.52 -3.79 27.19
C ILE A 453 21.96 -3.77 25.76
N ILE A 454 20.84 -4.45 25.51
CA ILE A 454 20.23 -4.52 24.17
C ILE A 454 19.82 -3.12 23.69
N LYS A 455 19.16 -2.33 24.54
CA LYS A 455 18.70 -0.98 24.20
C LYS A 455 19.88 -0.06 23.84
N THR A 456 20.88 0.02 24.72
CA THR A 456 22.04 0.91 24.48
C THR A 456 22.89 0.43 23.30
N SER A 457 22.98 -0.88 23.07
CA SER A 457 23.68 -1.45 21.92
C SER A 457 22.95 -1.13 20.61
N ARG A 458 21.62 -1.21 20.58
CA ARG A 458 20.81 -0.80 19.42
C ARG A 458 21.05 0.66 19.06
N GLU A 459 21.07 1.55 20.05
CA GLU A 459 21.35 2.97 19.86
C GLU A 459 22.77 3.21 19.29
N LYS A 460 23.80 2.54 19.83
CA LYS A 460 25.19 2.62 19.32
C LYS A 460 25.31 2.13 17.88
N LEU A 461 24.68 0.99 17.55
CA LEU A 461 24.68 0.44 16.19
C LEU A 461 23.97 1.39 15.23
N ARG A 462 22.83 1.95 15.65
CA ARG A 462 22.10 2.95 14.85
C ARG A 462 22.96 4.18 14.59
N GLU A 463 23.55 4.77 15.63
CA GLU A 463 24.43 5.95 15.49
C GLU A 463 25.60 5.67 14.54
N TYR A 464 26.25 4.51 14.67
CA TYR A 464 27.30 4.10 13.76
C TYR A 464 26.79 4.00 12.32
N ARG A 465 25.69 3.27 12.11
CA ARG A 465 25.09 3.03 10.79
C ARG A 465 24.74 4.35 10.10
N GLU A 466 24.03 5.23 10.78
CA GLU A 466 23.58 6.52 10.23
C GLU A 466 24.74 7.50 9.96
N SER A 467 25.86 7.40 10.70
CA SER A 467 26.98 8.34 10.56
C SER A 467 28.13 7.84 9.67
N LYS A 468 28.24 6.52 9.43
CA LYS A 468 29.39 5.91 8.73
C LYS A 468 29.04 5.18 7.46
N ARG A 469 27.81 4.68 7.30
CA ARG A 469 27.42 3.90 6.11
C ARG A 469 26.74 4.78 5.08
N VAL A 470 26.83 4.35 3.82
CA VAL A 470 26.06 4.96 2.72
C VAL A 470 24.65 4.43 2.81
N ARG A 471 23.67 5.32 2.95
CA ARG A 471 22.26 4.94 2.96
C ARG A 471 21.83 4.38 1.59
N PRO A 472 20.82 3.51 1.56
CA PRO A 472 20.17 3.15 0.30
C PRO A 472 19.57 4.40 -0.35
N ASP A 473 19.46 4.36 -1.68
CA ASP A 473 18.83 5.45 -2.41
C ASP A 473 17.34 5.54 -2.04
N LEU A 474 16.85 6.77 -1.99
CA LEU A 474 15.45 7.07 -1.69
C LEU A 474 14.69 7.26 -3.00
N ASP A 475 13.59 6.53 -3.17
CA ASP A 475 12.57 6.92 -4.12
C ASP A 475 11.68 7.97 -3.45
N ASP A 476 11.94 9.23 -3.79
CA ASP A 476 11.33 10.40 -3.16
C ASP A 476 9.98 10.80 -3.78
N LYS A 477 9.35 9.91 -4.56
CA LYS A 477 7.99 10.10 -5.03
C LYS A 477 7.03 10.09 -3.85
N ILE A 478 6.14 11.09 -3.78
CA ILE A 478 4.96 11.05 -2.91
C ILE A 478 3.80 10.55 -3.77
N ILE A 479 3.35 9.31 -3.50
CA ILE A 479 2.26 8.64 -4.22
C ILE A 479 0.97 8.73 -3.40
N VAL A 480 -0.11 9.26 -3.98
CA VAL A 480 -1.38 9.52 -3.26
C VAL A 480 -1.95 8.25 -2.65
N ALA A 481 -2.05 7.16 -3.41
CA ALA A 481 -2.55 5.88 -2.92
C ALA A 481 -1.83 5.42 -1.64
N TRP A 482 -0.50 5.42 -1.64
CA TRP A 482 0.30 4.90 -0.53
C TRP A 482 0.29 5.83 0.69
N ASN A 483 0.24 7.13 0.44
CA ASN A 483 0.02 8.11 1.51
C ASN A 483 -1.38 7.96 2.12
N GLY A 484 -2.40 7.63 1.33
CA GLY A 484 -3.75 7.34 1.82
C GLY A 484 -3.78 6.17 2.81
N LEU A 485 -3.07 5.08 2.50
CA LEU A 485 -2.87 3.96 3.42
C LEU A 485 -2.15 4.40 4.71
N ALA A 486 -1.05 5.15 4.59
CA ALA A 486 -0.27 5.62 5.73
C ALA A 486 -1.08 6.55 6.64
N ILE A 487 -1.85 7.48 6.06
CA ILE A 487 -2.78 8.37 6.78
C ILE A 487 -3.78 7.54 7.59
N GLY A 488 -4.40 6.53 6.98
CA GLY A 488 -5.37 5.67 7.65
C GLY A 488 -4.77 4.87 8.81
N ALA A 489 -3.58 4.28 8.61
CA ALA A 489 -2.90 3.50 9.62
C ALA A 489 -2.40 4.36 10.80
N LEU A 490 -1.83 5.54 10.53
CA LEU A 490 -1.41 6.50 11.57
C LEU A 490 -2.61 7.04 12.35
N ALA A 491 -3.73 7.30 11.68
CA ALA A 491 -4.97 7.73 12.35
C ALA A 491 -5.47 6.68 13.34
N LYS A 492 -5.58 5.40 12.93
CA LYS A 492 -5.95 4.31 13.84
C LYS A 492 -4.93 4.11 14.97
N CYS A 493 -3.64 4.13 14.64
CA CYS A 493 -2.55 4.04 15.62
C CYS A 493 -2.69 5.11 16.71
N SER A 494 -3.00 6.35 16.33
CA SER A 494 -3.19 7.45 17.28
C SER A 494 -4.32 7.19 18.28
N ILE A 495 -5.40 6.49 17.87
CA ILE A 495 -6.53 6.19 18.76
C ILE A 495 -6.11 5.20 19.85
N ILE A 496 -5.38 4.13 19.47
CA ILE A 496 -4.91 3.13 20.43
C ILE A 496 -3.88 3.74 21.39
N LEU A 497 -2.94 4.51 20.85
CA LEU A 497 -1.86 5.10 21.65
C LEU A 497 -2.33 6.22 22.58
N ASP A 498 -3.48 6.86 22.35
CA ASP A 498 -3.98 7.96 23.20
C ASP A 498 -4.16 7.55 24.69
N ASN A 499 -4.35 6.26 24.95
CA ASN A 499 -4.45 5.71 26.31
C ASN A 499 -3.10 5.21 26.87
N VAL A 500 -2.06 5.13 26.03
CA VAL A 500 -0.75 4.52 26.36
C VAL A 500 0.36 5.58 26.37
N ASP A 501 0.46 6.36 25.30
CA ASP A 501 1.43 7.43 25.07
C ASP A 501 0.78 8.53 24.20
N ARG A 502 0.24 9.54 24.88
CA ARG A 502 -0.49 10.65 24.24
C ARG A 502 0.39 11.52 23.35
N ASP A 503 1.66 11.69 23.71
CA ASP A 503 2.57 12.53 22.93
C ASP A 503 2.85 11.86 21.59
N LYS A 504 3.10 10.54 21.59
CA LYS A 504 3.24 9.76 20.34
C LYS A 504 1.94 9.67 19.55
N ALA A 505 0.79 9.50 20.21
CA ALA A 505 -0.50 9.56 19.54
C ALA A 505 -0.69 10.89 18.79
N GLN A 506 -0.36 12.02 19.43
CA GLN A 506 -0.46 13.35 18.83
C GLN A 506 0.55 13.57 17.69
N GLU A 507 1.78 13.10 17.85
CA GLU A 507 2.83 13.15 16.82
C GLU A 507 2.38 12.43 15.53
N PHE A 508 1.93 11.19 15.66
CA PHE A 508 1.50 10.36 14.52
C PHE A 508 0.24 10.91 13.84
N ARG A 509 -0.71 11.41 14.63
CA ARG A 509 -1.91 12.08 14.10
C ARG A 509 -1.56 13.33 13.31
N LEU A 510 -0.65 14.16 13.82
CA LEU A 510 -0.23 15.39 13.15
C LEU A 510 0.49 15.09 11.83
N ALA A 511 1.28 14.02 11.76
CA ALA A 511 1.89 13.58 10.51
C ALA A 511 0.83 13.22 9.45
N ALA A 512 -0.23 12.50 9.84
CA ALA A 512 -1.35 12.18 8.95
C ALA A 512 -2.10 13.45 8.47
N GLU A 513 -2.38 14.39 9.36
CA GLU A 513 -3.02 15.67 9.01
C GLU A 513 -2.17 16.51 8.03
N ASN A 514 -0.85 16.54 8.24
CA ASN A 514 0.08 17.23 7.35
C ASN A 514 0.12 16.59 5.95
N ALA A 515 0.09 15.26 5.86
CA ALA A 515 0.04 14.56 4.58
C ALA A 515 -1.26 14.86 3.80
N VAL A 516 -2.42 14.87 4.48
CA VAL A 516 -3.70 15.30 3.88
C VAL A 516 -3.61 16.72 3.34
N LYS A 517 -3.05 17.65 4.14
CA LYS A 517 -2.88 19.05 3.74
C LYS A 517 -1.97 19.15 2.51
N PHE A 518 -0.86 18.40 2.49
CA PHE A 518 0.08 18.36 1.38
C PHE A 518 -0.60 17.88 0.09
N ILE A 519 -1.32 16.74 0.14
CA ILE A 519 -2.02 16.17 -1.03
C ILE A 519 -3.07 17.15 -1.55
N LYS A 520 -3.88 17.72 -0.66
CA LYS A 520 -4.95 18.67 -1.04
C LYS A 520 -4.41 19.92 -1.71
N GLN A 521 -3.20 20.36 -1.37
CA GLN A 521 -2.57 21.55 -1.93
C GLN A 521 -1.86 21.30 -3.26
N ASN A 522 -1.21 20.14 -3.42
CA ASN A 522 -0.28 19.91 -4.53
C ASN A 522 -0.80 18.91 -5.57
N LEU A 523 -1.70 18.01 -5.18
CA LEU A 523 -2.11 16.86 -5.97
C LEU A 523 -3.62 16.77 -6.19
N PHE A 524 -4.40 17.70 -5.66
CA PHE A 524 -5.86 17.73 -5.84
C PHE A 524 -6.30 19.01 -6.56
N ASP A 525 -7.01 18.85 -7.67
CA ASP A 525 -7.69 19.95 -8.35
C ASP A 525 -9.12 20.08 -7.81
N SER A 526 -9.34 21.08 -6.96
CA SER A 526 -10.65 21.36 -6.36
C SER A 526 -11.76 21.70 -7.36
N ALA A 527 -11.43 22.16 -8.58
CA ALA A 527 -12.43 22.55 -9.57
C ALA A 527 -13.02 21.33 -10.30
N SER A 528 -12.17 20.37 -10.65
CA SER A 528 -12.56 19.14 -11.35
C SER A 528 -12.83 17.97 -10.41
N GLY A 529 -12.26 17.99 -9.20
CA GLY A 529 -12.21 16.85 -8.29
C GLY A 529 -11.11 15.84 -8.61
N GLN A 530 -10.24 16.12 -9.60
CA GLN A 530 -9.21 15.20 -10.05
C GLN A 530 -7.99 15.20 -9.12
N LEU A 531 -7.49 14.02 -8.81
CA LEU A 531 -6.19 13.77 -8.22
C LEU A 531 -5.11 13.57 -9.29
N TRP A 532 -3.89 13.94 -8.94
CA TRP A 532 -2.65 13.57 -9.63
C TRP A 532 -1.90 12.56 -8.77
N ARG A 533 -1.34 11.51 -9.39
CA ARG A 533 -0.81 10.38 -8.64
C ARG A 533 0.44 10.73 -7.84
N ILE A 534 1.36 11.50 -8.44
CA ILE A 534 2.73 11.66 -7.96
C ILE A 534 3.10 13.12 -7.81
N TYR A 535 3.81 13.42 -6.72
CA TYR A 535 4.62 14.62 -6.56
C TYR A 535 6.09 14.25 -6.42
N ARG A 536 6.98 14.96 -7.13
CA ARG A 536 8.44 14.79 -7.07
C ARG A 536 9.15 16.02 -7.59
N ASP A 537 10.39 16.27 -7.15
CA ASP A 537 11.23 17.39 -7.61
C ASP A 537 10.56 18.78 -7.46
N GLY A 538 9.68 18.94 -6.46
CA GLY A 538 9.01 20.21 -6.17
C GLY A 538 7.75 20.50 -7.01
N GLU A 539 7.28 19.54 -7.80
CA GLU A 539 6.08 19.69 -8.62
C GLU A 539 5.29 18.38 -8.76
N ARG A 540 4.03 18.50 -9.20
CA ARG A 540 3.20 17.34 -9.55
C ARG A 540 3.65 16.72 -10.88
N GLY A 541 3.49 15.42 -11.00
CA GLY A 541 3.65 14.69 -12.27
C GLY A 541 2.44 14.86 -13.20
N ASP A 542 2.54 14.21 -14.37
CA ASP A 542 1.55 14.30 -15.45
C ASP A 542 0.57 13.11 -15.49
N THR A 543 0.70 12.15 -14.56
CA THR A 543 -0.20 11.00 -14.46
C THR A 543 -1.43 11.35 -13.61
N PRO A 544 -2.66 11.30 -14.16
CA PRO A 544 -3.89 11.39 -13.37
C PRO A 544 -3.95 10.26 -12.32
N GLY A 545 -4.66 10.50 -11.23
CA GLY A 545 -4.88 9.49 -10.20
C GLY A 545 -5.69 8.30 -10.73
N PHE A 546 -5.34 7.10 -10.29
CA PHE A 546 -6.05 5.85 -10.54
C PHE A 546 -7.02 5.56 -9.40
N ALA A 547 -7.84 4.52 -9.53
CA ALA A 547 -8.88 4.20 -8.54
C ALA A 547 -8.32 3.99 -7.12
N ASP A 548 -7.12 3.42 -6.99
CA ASP A 548 -6.39 3.23 -5.73
C ASP A 548 -6.07 4.57 -5.03
N ASP A 549 -5.68 5.61 -5.78
CA ASP A 549 -5.39 6.95 -5.25
C ASP A 549 -6.61 7.55 -4.55
N TYR A 550 -7.80 7.42 -5.14
CA TYR A 550 -9.04 7.91 -4.53
C TYR A 550 -9.51 6.98 -3.40
N ALA A 551 -9.49 5.66 -3.62
CA ALA A 551 -10.02 4.67 -2.69
C ALA A 551 -9.25 4.69 -1.37
N TYR A 552 -7.92 4.66 -1.42
CA TYR A 552 -7.09 4.59 -0.23
C TYR A 552 -7.06 5.93 0.51
N LEU A 553 -7.04 7.05 -0.21
CA LEU A 553 -7.12 8.37 0.42
C LEU A 553 -8.49 8.58 1.08
N ALA A 554 -9.59 8.20 0.44
CA ALA A 554 -10.92 8.27 1.04
C ALA A 554 -11.01 7.40 2.30
N SER A 555 -10.49 6.17 2.27
CA SER A 555 -10.44 5.29 3.44
C SER A 555 -9.62 5.91 4.59
N GLY A 556 -8.43 6.44 4.27
CA GLY A 556 -7.57 7.12 5.24
C GLY A 556 -8.22 8.36 5.85
N LEU A 557 -8.96 9.14 5.05
CA LEU A 557 -9.71 10.31 5.52
C LEU A 557 -10.88 9.94 6.43
N ILE A 558 -11.58 8.81 6.18
CA ILE A 558 -12.64 8.33 7.08
C ILE A 558 -12.00 7.90 8.42
N ASN A 559 -10.87 7.21 8.40
CA ASN A 559 -10.15 6.84 9.63
C ASN A 559 -9.64 8.09 10.39
N LEU A 560 -9.14 9.09 9.67
CA LEU A 560 -8.72 10.36 10.27
C LEU A 560 -9.89 11.14 10.86
N TYR A 561 -11.06 11.12 10.20
CA TYR A 561 -12.31 11.62 10.77
C TYR A 561 -12.65 10.89 12.08
N GLU A 562 -12.56 9.57 12.17
CA GLU A 562 -12.85 8.84 13.42
C GLU A 562 -11.80 9.10 14.53
N ALA A 563 -10.59 9.49 14.14
CA ALA A 563 -9.53 9.89 15.08
C ALA A 563 -9.73 11.31 15.64
N THR A 564 -10.19 12.27 14.82
CA THR A 564 -10.25 13.71 15.17
C THR A 564 -11.67 14.26 15.36
N PHE A 565 -12.66 13.62 14.74
CA PHE A 565 -14.01 14.13 14.49
C PHE A 565 -14.07 15.49 13.76
N ASP A 566 -13.03 15.83 12.99
CA ASP A 566 -13.06 16.96 12.05
C ASP A 566 -13.76 16.54 10.74
N ASP A 567 -14.98 17.04 10.55
CA ASP A 567 -15.82 16.71 9.40
C ASP A 567 -15.27 17.20 8.05
N ASN A 568 -14.22 18.03 8.04
CA ASN A 568 -13.52 18.39 6.80
C ASN A 568 -12.88 17.16 6.13
N HIS A 569 -12.43 16.18 6.92
CA HIS A 569 -11.89 14.93 6.39
C HIS A 569 -12.98 14.09 5.74
N LEU A 570 -14.14 13.96 6.41
CA LEU A 570 -15.29 13.22 5.88
C LEU A 570 -15.89 13.88 4.63
N GLN A 571 -15.96 15.21 4.59
CA GLN A 571 -16.34 15.97 3.39
C GLN A 571 -15.42 15.66 2.21
N PHE A 572 -14.11 15.61 2.46
CA PHE A 572 -13.15 15.33 1.40
C PHE A 572 -13.24 13.87 0.96
N ALA A 573 -13.42 12.92 1.87
CA ALA A 573 -13.66 11.52 1.54
C ALA A 573 -14.89 11.34 0.64
N GLU A 574 -16.01 12.01 0.96
CA GLU A 574 -17.22 11.97 0.13
C GLU A 574 -16.95 12.55 -1.27
N GLN A 575 -16.22 13.66 -1.37
CA GLN A 575 -15.87 14.27 -2.66
C GLN A 575 -15.06 13.30 -3.55
N LEU A 576 -14.08 12.59 -2.96
CA LEU A 576 -13.29 11.59 -3.69
C LEU A 576 -14.13 10.39 -4.12
N GLN A 577 -15.02 9.89 -3.24
CA GLN A 577 -15.94 8.80 -3.58
C GLN A 577 -16.91 9.19 -4.71
N GLN A 578 -17.41 10.42 -4.72
CA GLN A 578 -18.27 10.91 -5.80
C GLN A 578 -17.52 11.00 -7.14
N TYR A 579 -16.23 11.37 -7.11
CA TYR A 579 -15.39 11.34 -8.31
C TYR A 579 -15.22 9.91 -8.85
N LEU A 580 -14.95 8.94 -7.96
CA LEU A 580 -14.92 7.51 -8.30
C LEU A 580 -16.22 7.07 -8.98
N ASN A 581 -17.37 7.36 -8.35
CA ASN A 581 -18.69 6.98 -8.85
C ASN A 581 -18.96 7.57 -10.24
N ARG A 582 -18.42 8.76 -10.53
CA ARG A 582 -18.66 9.44 -11.80
C ARG A 582 -17.77 8.95 -12.93
N TYR A 583 -16.49 8.69 -12.67
CA TYR A 583 -15.50 8.47 -13.74
C TYR A 583 -14.95 7.05 -13.82
N PHE A 584 -15.07 6.25 -12.77
CA PHE A 584 -14.49 4.90 -12.69
C PHE A 584 -15.54 3.79 -12.66
N LEU A 585 -16.75 4.06 -12.17
CA LEU A 585 -17.84 3.09 -12.13
C LEU A 585 -18.16 2.57 -13.55
N ALA A 586 -18.20 1.25 -13.70
CA ALA A 586 -18.60 0.58 -14.93
C ALA A 586 -20.12 0.71 -15.14
N PRO A 587 -20.60 0.90 -16.38
CA PRO A 587 -22.03 0.92 -16.65
C PRO A 587 -22.62 -0.49 -16.45
N GLY A 588 -23.34 -0.69 -15.35
CA GLY A 588 -24.13 -1.91 -15.09
C GLY A 588 -25.56 -1.85 -15.66
N PRO A 589 -26.30 -2.97 -15.65
CA PRO A 589 -27.69 -3.03 -16.15
C PRO A 589 -28.67 -2.09 -15.41
N THR A 590 -28.36 -1.72 -14.17
CA THR A 590 -29.12 -0.76 -13.33
C THR A 590 -28.51 0.64 -13.28
N SER A 591 -27.35 0.87 -13.90
CA SER A 591 -26.60 2.13 -13.84
C SER A 591 -27.16 3.16 -14.83
N VAL A 592 -28.44 3.52 -14.65
CA VAL A 592 -29.07 4.68 -15.29
C VAL A 592 -29.37 5.72 -14.22
N LEU A 593 -28.33 6.20 -13.55
CA LEU A 593 -28.40 7.39 -12.70
C LEU A 593 -27.91 8.62 -13.48
N THR A 594 -28.62 8.98 -14.54
CA THR A 594 -28.54 10.36 -15.09
C THR A 594 -29.95 10.96 -15.21
N PRO A 595 -30.28 12.00 -14.44
CA PRO A 595 -31.53 12.72 -14.59
C PRO A 595 -31.36 13.83 -15.65
N THR A 596 -30.94 13.53 -16.89
CA THR A 596 -31.00 14.51 -18.01
C THR A 596 -30.61 13.91 -19.36
N THR A 597 -31.44 13.07 -19.96
CA THR A 597 -31.57 13.04 -21.44
C THR A 597 -32.80 12.25 -21.85
N THR A 598 -33.70 12.89 -22.60
CA THR A 598 -34.72 12.21 -23.40
C THR A 598 -34.03 11.36 -24.46
N ILE A 599 -34.12 10.03 -24.34
CA ILE A 599 -33.53 9.05 -25.25
C ILE A 599 -34.60 8.63 -26.28
N THR A 600 -34.30 8.82 -27.56
CA THR A 600 -35.16 8.42 -28.71
C THR A 600 -34.54 7.30 -29.57
N GLU A 601 -33.54 6.57 -29.08
CA GLU A 601 -32.93 5.43 -29.77
C GLU A 601 -32.84 4.24 -28.79
N PRO A 602 -33.09 2.99 -29.24
CA PRO A 602 -32.97 1.82 -28.37
C PRO A 602 -31.49 1.58 -28.03
N ILE A 603 -31.13 1.81 -26.77
CA ILE A 603 -29.81 1.53 -26.23
C ILE A 603 -29.68 0.01 -26.06
N SER A 604 -28.75 -0.62 -26.78
CA SER A 604 -28.23 -1.92 -26.38
C SER A 604 -27.53 -1.77 -25.04
N LEU A 605 -28.14 -2.27 -23.96
CA LEU A 605 -27.51 -2.31 -22.63
C LEU A 605 -26.19 -3.10 -22.73
N PRO A 606 -25.05 -2.57 -22.26
CA PRO A 606 -23.83 -3.35 -22.18
C PRO A 606 -24.03 -4.48 -21.15
N SER A 607 -23.51 -5.66 -21.47
CA SER A 607 -23.51 -6.84 -20.61
C SER A 607 -22.48 -6.79 -19.48
N SER A 608 -21.88 -5.62 -19.18
CA SER A 608 -20.82 -5.50 -18.19
C SER A 608 -21.37 -5.55 -16.77
N SER A 609 -20.76 -6.39 -15.93
CA SER A 609 -20.99 -6.36 -14.48
C SER A 609 -20.58 -5.00 -13.90
N SER A 610 -21.21 -4.58 -12.79
CA SER A 610 -20.94 -3.32 -12.09
C SER A 610 -19.50 -3.24 -11.53
N GLY A 611 -19.22 -2.33 -10.60
CA GLY A 611 -17.90 -2.14 -10.00
C GLY A 611 -17.02 -1.12 -10.73
N TYR A 612 -15.80 -0.92 -10.24
CA TYR A 612 -14.94 0.22 -10.63
C TYR A 612 -13.73 -0.24 -11.44
N TYR A 613 -13.52 0.40 -12.57
CA TYR A 613 -12.28 0.28 -13.33
C TYR A 613 -11.12 0.93 -12.57
N THR A 614 -9.89 0.47 -12.80
CA THR A 614 -8.68 1.04 -12.20
C THR A 614 -8.31 2.40 -12.79
N THR A 615 -8.68 2.66 -14.05
CA THR A 615 -8.42 3.91 -14.77
C THR A 615 -9.68 4.73 -14.98
N PRO A 616 -9.62 6.07 -15.06
CA PRO A 616 -10.78 6.90 -15.32
C PRO A 616 -11.24 6.79 -16.78
N SER A 617 -12.54 6.94 -17.02
CA SER A 617 -13.15 6.96 -18.36
C SER A 617 -12.64 8.12 -19.25
N THR A 618 -11.99 9.12 -18.67
CA THR A 618 -11.44 10.29 -19.37
C THR A 618 -9.95 10.16 -19.72
N LEU A 619 -9.28 9.05 -19.39
CA LEU A 619 -7.82 8.90 -19.49
C LEU A 619 -7.28 9.26 -20.89
N ASP A 620 -7.95 8.82 -21.95
CA ASP A 620 -7.57 9.07 -23.35
C ASP A 620 -7.62 10.55 -23.75
N GLN A 621 -8.40 11.37 -23.03
CA GLN A 621 -8.57 12.80 -23.32
C GLN A 621 -7.55 13.68 -22.60
N THR A 622 -6.94 13.17 -21.53
CA THR A 622 -6.12 13.94 -20.60
C THR A 622 -4.63 13.60 -20.66
N SER A 623 -4.27 12.46 -21.25
CA SER A 623 -2.91 11.92 -21.23
C SER A 623 -2.19 12.12 -22.57
N THR A 624 -0.95 12.64 -22.52
CA THR A 624 0.00 12.57 -23.64
C THR A 624 0.58 11.16 -23.82
N HIS A 625 0.36 10.28 -22.83
CA HIS A 625 0.85 8.92 -22.83
C HIS A 625 -0.24 7.93 -23.27
N PRO A 626 0.14 6.89 -24.03
CA PRO A 626 -0.74 5.80 -24.43
C PRO A 626 -1.41 5.13 -23.23
N ALA A 627 -2.73 4.96 -23.31
CA ALA A 627 -3.56 4.24 -22.36
C ALA A 627 -3.33 2.70 -22.44
N PRO A 628 -3.74 1.94 -21.41
CA PRO A 628 -3.70 0.48 -21.47
C PRO A 628 -4.60 -0.07 -22.58
N LEU A 629 -4.30 -1.29 -23.05
CA LEU A 629 -5.10 -1.98 -24.08
C LEU A 629 -6.59 -2.11 -23.69
N PHE A 630 -6.87 -2.25 -22.40
CA PHE A 630 -8.19 -2.32 -21.80
C PHE A 630 -8.13 -1.88 -20.35
N ARG A 631 -9.27 -1.46 -19.81
CA ARG A 631 -9.41 -1.05 -18.42
C ARG A 631 -9.71 -2.28 -17.57
N LEU A 632 -8.98 -2.45 -16.47
CA LEU A 632 -9.16 -3.57 -15.55
C LEU A 632 -10.10 -3.18 -14.42
N LYS A 633 -10.81 -4.16 -13.85
CA LYS A 633 -11.46 -4.06 -12.54
C LYS A 633 -10.73 -5.01 -11.59
N THR A 634 -10.05 -4.46 -10.58
CA THR A 634 -9.27 -5.26 -9.64
C THR A 634 -10.09 -5.49 -8.38
N GLY A 635 -10.51 -6.75 -8.17
CA GLY A 635 -11.26 -7.23 -7.00
C GLY A 635 -10.43 -8.03 -6.00
N THR A 636 -9.30 -8.60 -6.44
CA THR A 636 -8.42 -9.44 -5.60
C THR A 636 -7.42 -8.61 -4.79
N ASP A 637 -7.15 -9.04 -3.56
CA ASP A 637 -6.09 -8.48 -2.73
C ASP A 637 -4.72 -9.02 -3.17
N ALA A 638 -3.72 -8.14 -3.28
CA ALA A 638 -2.38 -8.49 -3.73
C ALA A 638 -1.32 -7.83 -2.82
N ALA A 639 -0.22 -7.30 -3.39
CA ALA A 639 0.76 -6.53 -2.62
C ALA A 639 0.15 -5.25 -2.00
N THR A 640 -0.90 -4.72 -2.62
CA THR A 640 -1.78 -3.69 -2.04
C THR A 640 -3.20 -4.25 -1.94
N PRO A 641 -4.08 -3.63 -1.13
CA PRO A 641 -5.46 -4.07 -1.03
C PRO A 641 -6.18 -3.97 -2.38
N SER A 642 -7.29 -4.67 -2.53
CA SER A 642 -8.17 -4.53 -3.69
C SER A 642 -8.77 -3.12 -3.76
N PRO A 643 -8.59 -2.35 -4.86
CA PRO A 643 -9.26 -1.06 -5.01
C PRO A 643 -10.78 -1.19 -4.90
N ASN A 644 -11.39 -2.20 -5.53
CA ASN A 644 -12.85 -2.40 -5.42
C ASN A 644 -13.28 -2.82 -4.01
N GLY A 645 -12.48 -3.63 -3.31
CA GLY A 645 -12.72 -3.96 -1.90
C GLY A 645 -12.72 -2.73 -1.01
N VAL A 646 -11.70 -1.87 -1.14
CA VAL A 646 -11.63 -0.61 -0.36
C VAL A 646 -12.76 0.35 -0.74
N ILE A 647 -13.11 0.46 -2.03
CA ILE A 647 -14.24 1.28 -2.48
C ILE A 647 -15.56 0.78 -1.89
N ALA A 648 -15.84 -0.52 -1.98
CA ALA A 648 -17.05 -1.11 -1.42
C ALA A 648 -17.16 -0.90 0.09
N ARG A 649 -16.04 -1.01 0.81
CA ARG A 649 -15.96 -0.72 2.25
C ARG A 649 -16.17 0.76 2.56
N ASN A 650 -15.58 1.67 1.78
CA ASN A 650 -15.81 3.12 1.93
C ASN A 650 -17.28 3.47 1.70
N LEU A 651 -17.90 2.93 0.64
CA LEU A 651 -19.32 3.09 0.34
C LEU A 651 -20.20 2.61 1.48
N LEU A 652 -19.91 1.44 2.04
CA LEU A 652 -20.64 0.91 3.19
C LEU A 652 -20.52 1.86 4.38
N ARG A 653 -19.32 2.29 4.76
CA ARG A 653 -19.10 3.23 5.89
C ARG A 653 -19.77 4.59 5.65
N LEU A 654 -19.66 5.14 4.45
CA LEU A 654 -20.29 6.41 4.06
C LEU A 654 -21.81 6.33 4.10
N SER A 655 -22.41 5.18 3.74
CA SER A 655 -23.86 4.99 3.81
C SER A 655 -24.40 5.23 5.23
N ILE A 656 -23.67 4.79 6.25
CA ILE A 656 -24.07 4.94 7.66
C ILE A 656 -23.73 6.32 8.18
N LEU A 657 -22.50 6.80 7.94
CA LEU A 657 -22.04 8.10 8.40
C LEU A 657 -22.89 9.24 7.84
N LEU A 658 -23.34 9.11 6.58
CA LEU A 658 -24.12 10.13 5.87
C LEU A 658 -25.61 9.84 5.81
N GLN A 659 -26.05 8.63 6.20
CA GLN A 659 -27.43 8.16 6.09
C GLN A 659 -27.95 8.28 4.66
N ASP A 660 -27.25 7.62 3.74
CA ASP A 660 -27.49 7.67 2.32
C ASP A 660 -27.41 6.26 1.69
N ASP A 661 -28.58 5.66 1.49
CA ASP A 661 -28.74 4.30 0.98
C ASP A 661 -28.22 4.12 -0.46
N SER A 662 -27.96 5.23 -1.19
CA SER A 662 -27.34 5.12 -2.51
C SER A 662 -25.92 4.53 -2.43
N TYR A 663 -25.17 4.83 -1.37
CA TYR A 663 -23.84 4.25 -1.17
C TYR A 663 -23.93 2.77 -0.78
N GLN A 664 -24.90 2.36 0.04
CA GLN A 664 -25.09 0.95 0.37
C GLN A 664 -25.44 0.11 -0.87
N ARG A 665 -26.31 0.65 -1.75
CA ARG A 665 -26.62 0.00 -3.04
C ARG A 665 -25.39 -0.15 -3.92
N LEU A 666 -24.58 0.90 -4.05
CA LEU A 666 -23.33 0.84 -4.82
C LEU A 666 -22.33 -0.15 -4.20
N ALA A 667 -22.27 -0.26 -2.86
CA ALA A 667 -21.43 -1.25 -2.20
C ALA A 667 -21.86 -2.68 -2.62
N ARG A 668 -23.16 -2.99 -2.55
CA ARG A 668 -23.70 -4.29 -2.98
C ARG A 668 -23.44 -4.56 -4.46
N GLU A 669 -23.70 -3.60 -5.33
CA GLU A 669 -23.41 -3.74 -6.77
C GLU A 669 -21.90 -3.99 -7.04
N THR A 670 -21.02 -3.38 -6.26
CA THR A 670 -19.57 -3.56 -6.38
C THR A 670 -19.13 -4.95 -5.95
N VAL A 671 -19.70 -5.48 -4.85
CA VAL A 671 -19.42 -6.87 -4.42
C VAL A 671 -19.97 -7.86 -5.45
N ASN A 672 -21.23 -7.67 -5.89
CA ASN A 672 -21.87 -8.58 -6.85
C ASN A 672 -21.16 -8.60 -8.22
N ALA A 673 -20.39 -7.56 -8.55
CA ALA A 673 -19.57 -7.55 -9.76
C ALA A 673 -18.49 -8.65 -9.81
N PHE A 674 -18.14 -9.23 -8.66
CA PHE A 674 -17.15 -10.29 -8.50
C PHE A 674 -17.77 -11.55 -7.88
N ALA A 675 -19.11 -11.69 -7.85
CA ALA A 675 -19.78 -12.76 -7.12
C ALA A 675 -19.30 -14.16 -7.54
N VAL A 676 -19.21 -14.40 -8.85
CA VAL A 676 -18.79 -15.70 -9.41
C VAL A 676 -17.37 -16.06 -8.95
N GLU A 677 -16.45 -15.11 -8.98
CA GLU A 677 -15.06 -15.31 -8.55
C GLU A 677 -14.96 -15.51 -7.04
N ILE A 678 -15.73 -14.75 -6.26
CA ILE A 678 -15.77 -14.86 -4.80
C ILE A 678 -16.27 -16.25 -4.41
N MET A 679 -17.35 -16.75 -5.01
CA MET A 679 -17.88 -18.09 -4.69
C MET A 679 -16.91 -19.22 -5.01
N GLN A 680 -16.05 -19.04 -6.03
CA GLN A 680 -15.09 -20.07 -6.40
C GLN A 680 -13.78 -19.98 -5.61
N HIS A 681 -13.34 -18.76 -5.29
CA HIS A 681 -12.04 -18.48 -4.70
C HIS A 681 -12.11 -17.36 -3.63
N PRO A 682 -12.90 -17.54 -2.54
CA PRO A 682 -13.19 -16.45 -1.60
C PRO A 682 -11.93 -15.90 -0.91
N PHE A 683 -10.90 -16.74 -0.72
CA PHE A 683 -9.61 -16.38 -0.14
C PHE A 683 -8.79 -15.34 -0.94
N LEU A 684 -9.13 -15.08 -2.21
CA LEU A 684 -8.49 -14.03 -3.02
C LEU A 684 -9.16 -12.65 -2.86
N PHE A 685 -10.35 -12.61 -2.25
CA PHE A 685 -11.22 -11.43 -2.18
C PHE A 685 -11.55 -11.06 -0.74
N VAL A 686 -10.62 -11.27 0.19
CA VAL A 686 -10.84 -11.10 1.63
C VAL A 686 -11.30 -9.67 1.99
N GLY A 687 -10.85 -8.65 1.26
CA GLY A 687 -11.33 -7.28 1.44
C GLY A 687 -12.80 -7.06 1.05
N LEU A 688 -13.36 -7.88 0.14
CA LEU A 688 -14.79 -7.85 -0.21
C LEU A 688 -15.63 -8.72 0.73
N LEU A 689 -15.05 -9.78 1.34
CA LEU A 689 -15.72 -10.56 2.39
C LEU A 689 -16.10 -9.69 3.60
N ASP A 690 -15.25 -8.73 3.98
CA ASP A 690 -15.54 -7.72 5.02
C ASP A 690 -16.84 -6.94 4.73
N VAL A 691 -17.05 -6.60 3.46
CA VAL A 691 -18.25 -5.87 3.01
C VAL A 691 -19.48 -6.77 3.00
N ILE A 692 -19.34 -8.04 2.60
CA ILE A 692 -20.42 -9.03 2.64
C ILE A 692 -20.96 -9.15 4.07
N VAL A 693 -20.08 -9.25 5.09
CA VAL A 693 -20.53 -9.28 6.49
C VAL A 693 -21.40 -8.08 6.82
N GLY A 694 -20.95 -6.87 6.50
CA GLY A 694 -21.71 -5.65 6.80
C GLY A 694 -23.02 -5.53 6.01
N LEU A 695 -23.09 -6.09 4.80
CA LEU A 695 -24.28 -6.10 3.95
C LEU A 695 -25.33 -7.12 4.44
N GLU A 696 -24.91 -8.29 4.92
CA GLU A 696 -25.79 -9.39 5.30
C GLU A 696 -26.15 -9.40 6.80
N VAL A 697 -25.18 -9.12 7.67
CA VAL A 697 -25.39 -9.09 9.14
C VAL A 697 -25.82 -7.69 9.61
N GLY A 698 -25.54 -6.67 8.81
CA GLY A 698 -25.81 -5.27 9.12
C GLY A 698 -24.63 -4.56 9.76
N VAL A 699 -24.71 -3.22 9.79
CA VAL A 699 -23.65 -2.35 10.27
C VAL A 699 -24.11 -1.53 11.47
N LYS A 700 -23.19 -1.35 12.44
CA LYS A 700 -23.42 -0.55 13.65
C LYS A 700 -22.94 0.89 13.48
N GLY A 701 -23.85 1.85 13.53
CA GLY A 701 -23.53 3.28 13.63
C GLY A 701 -23.61 3.77 15.07
N VAL A 702 -22.53 4.31 15.63
CA VAL A 702 -22.54 4.94 16.96
C VAL A 702 -22.33 6.44 16.82
N VAL A 703 -23.31 7.23 17.27
CA VAL A 703 -23.25 8.69 17.26
C VAL A 703 -23.18 9.22 18.69
N GLY A 704 -22.07 9.85 19.05
CA GLY A 704 -21.96 10.63 20.28
C GLY A 704 -22.60 12.01 20.11
N VAL A 705 -23.66 12.30 20.87
CA VAL A 705 -24.35 13.59 20.85
C VAL A 705 -23.93 14.41 22.06
N ILE A 706 -23.36 15.58 21.80
CA ILE A 706 -22.96 16.54 22.82
C ILE A 706 -24.00 17.65 22.87
N GLY A 707 -24.88 17.58 23.87
CA GLY A 707 -25.97 18.54 24.07
C GLY A 707 -25.89 19.31 25.38
N GLY A 708 -25.16 18.79 26.38
CA GLY A 708 -25.13 19.31 27.74
C GLY A 708 -24.20 20.52 27.90
N SER A 709 -24.63 21.52 28.69
CA SER A 709 -23.78 22.63 29.12
C SER A 709 -22.64 22.12 30.01
N ASP A 710 -21.42 22.51 29.69
CA ASP A 710 -20.21 22.15 30.44
C ASP A 710 -20.19 22.90 31.80
N PRO A 711 -20.18 22.20 32.95
CA PRO A 711 -20.17 22.85 34.26
C PRO A 711 -18.95 23.77 34.48
N GLU A 712 -17.82 23.55 33.78
CA GLU A 712 -16.65 24.42 33.89
C GLU A 712 -16.82 25.78 33.19
N LEU A 713 -17.65 25.86 32.15
CA LEU A 713 -17.91 27.12 31.43
C LEU A 713 -18.71 28.13 32.28
N ILE A 714 -19.46 27.65 33.27
CA ILE A 714 -20.24 28.50 34.18
C ILE A 714 -19.34 29.15 35.24
N ARG A 715 -18.22 28.51 35.62
CA ARG A 715 -17.30 29.05 36.63
C ARG A 715 -16.40 30.16 36.10
N SER A 716 -15.93 30.08 34.86
CA SER A 716 -15.09 31.13 34.25
C SER A 716 -15.84 32.43 33.99
N VAL A 717 -17.13 32.36 33.67
CA VAL A 717 -17.98 33.56 33.46
C VAL A 717 -18.41 34.20 34.77
N SER A 718 -18.43 33.45 35.88
CA SER A 718 -18.80 33.98 37.20
C SER A 718 -17.67 34.72 37.94
N HIS A 719 -16.43 34.67 37.46
CA HIS A 719 -15.27 35.29 38.14
C HIS A 719 -14.84 36.65 37.59
N GLU A 720 -15.39 37.14 36.47
CA GLU A 720 -15.09 38.49 35.94
C GLU A 720 -15.83 39.63 36.68
N GLY A 721 -16.59 39.30 37.72
CA GLY A 721 -17.45 40.26 38.43
C GLY A 721 -17.07 40.50 39.89
N MET A 722 -15.81 40.77 40.25
CA MET A 722 -15.51 41.30 41.60
C MET A 722 -14.15 42.03 41.74
N SER A 723 -14.24 43.38 41.72
CA SER A 723 -13.55 44.34 42.61
C SER A 723 -12.01 44.35 42.72
N LEU A 724 -11.42 45.34 42.05
CA LEU A 724 -10.12 45.98 42.38
C LEU A 724 -10.08 46.48 43.84
N ARG A 725 -9.09 46.02 44.62
CA ARG A 725 -8.54 46.76 45.77
C ARG A 725 -7.02 46.56 45.82
N GLU A 726 -6.32 47.69 45.76
CA GLU A 726 -4.89 47.86 46.01
C GLU A 726 -4.54 47.54 47.46
N VAL A 727 -3.41 46.86 47.69
CA VAL A 727 -2.56 47.02 48.89
C VAL A 727 -1.10 46.76 48.48
N GLU A 728 -0.26 47.76 48.73
CA GLU A 728 1.21 47.73 48.64
C GLU A 728 1.83 46.82 49.73
N GLY A 729 2.97 46.20 49.44
CA GLY A 729 3.87 45.65 50.47
C GLY A 729 4.98 44.75 49.91
N ASP A 730 6.22 45.25 49.96
CA ASP A 730 7.47 44.47 49.91
C ASP A 730 7.45 43.27 50.88
N VAL A 731 8.10 42.14 50.53
CA VAL A 731 9.09 41.39 51.35
C VAL A 731 9.76 40.26 50.53
N ASP A 732 11.10 40.30 50.54
CA ASP A 732 12.17 39.29 50.46
C ASP A 732 12.09 37.95 49.69
N MET A 733 13.27 37.66 49.12
CA MET A 733 13.71 36.40 48.54
C MET A 733 13.79 35.24 49.55
N ALA A 734 13.18 34.11 49.19
CA ALA A 734 13.66 32.78 49.55
C ALA A 734 13.37 31.83 48.38
N MET A 735 14.43 31.33 47.74
CA MET A 735 14.37 30.17 46.86
C MET A 735 14.30 28.93 47.76
N GLU A 736 13.11 28.33 47.89
CA GLU A 736 12.94 26.97 48.38
C GLU A 736 12.61 26.06 47.20
N ASP A 737 13.28 24.91 47.19
CA ASP A 737 13.19 23.84 46.20
C ASP A 737 11.74 23.41 45.97
N VAL A 738 11.28 23.54 44.72
CA VAL A 738 10.02 22.95 44.27
C VAL A 738 10.32 21.54 43.78
N ASP A 739 9.96 20.56 44.61
CA ASP A 739 9.78 19.16 44.20
C ASP A 739 9.01 19.11 42.87
N GLU A 740 9.55 18.42 41.87
CA GLU A 740 8.84 18.04 40.65
C GLU A 740 7.66 17.12 41.01
N ALA A 741 6.55 17.71 41.43
CA ALA A 741 5.29 17.02 41.53
C ALA A 741 4.86 16.60 40.12
N ALA A 742 4.74 15.28 39.91
CA ALA A 742 4.20 14.71 38.69
C ALA A 742 2.90 15.44 38.28
N PRO A 743 2.70 15.75 37.00
CA PRO A 743 1.54 16.52 36.56
C PRO A 743 0.25 15.77 36.94
N VAL A 744 -0.56 16.38 37.80
CA VAL A 744 -1.88 15.86 38.17
C VAL A 744 -2.73 15.84 36.89
N ALA A 745 -3.08 14.65 36.42
CA ALA A 745 -3.87 14.47 35.19
C ALA A 745 -5.20 15.24 35.31
N ARG A 746 -5.46 16.15 34.34
CA ARG A 746 -6.74 16.87 34.26
C ARG A 746 -7.88 15.84 34.11
N PRO A 747 -9.01 16.00 34.84
CA PRO A 747 -10.19 15.17 34.60
C PRO A 747 -10.68 15.36 33.15
N PRO A 748 -11.14 14.27 32.49
CA PRO A 748 -11.58 14.35 31.10
C PRO A 748 -12.80 15.26 30.98
N SER A 749 -12.80 16.08 29.94
CA SER A 749 -13.94 16.92 29.55
C SER A 749 -15.16 16.07 29.17
N ALA A 750 -16.35 16.68 29.21
CA ALA A 750 -17.57 16.01 28.74
C ALA A 750 -17.46 15.54 27.28
N HIS A 751 -16.70 16.26 26.45
CA HIS A 751 -16.42 15.89 25.08
C HIS A 751 -15.57 14.61 24.98
N GLU A 752 -14.49 14.52 25.75
CA GLU A 752 -13.63 13.33 25.79
C GLU A 752 -14.37 12.10 26.32
N LEU A 753 -15.22 12.27 27.34
CA LEU A 753 -16.04 11.19 27.88
C LEU A 753 -17.05 10.64 26.86
N VAL A 754 -17.69 11.51 26.08
CA VAL A 754 -18.60 11.10 25.00
C VAL A 754 -17.85 10.34 23.93
N ILE A 755 -16.67 10.82 23.51
CA ILE A 755 -15.81 10.12 22.55
C ILE A 755 -15.40 8.74 23.06
N GLN A 756 -14.91 8.66 24.30
CA GLN A 756 -14.47 7.41 24.90
C GLN A 756 -15.62 6.39 24.97
N LYS A 757 -16.81 6.83 25.41
CA LYS A 757 -18.00 5.96 25.43
C LYS A 757 -18.46 5.56 24.02
N ALA A 758 -18.43 6.46 23.04
CA ALA A 758 -18.81 6.16 21.66
C ALA A 758 -17.88 5.12 21.03
N ARG A 759 -16.56 5.27 21.22
CA ARG A 759 -15.57 4.28 20.78
C ARG A 759 -15.72 2.95 21.49
N ALA A 760 -15.93 2.96 22.81
CA ALA A 760 -16.17 1.74 23.57
C ALA A 760 -17.43 0.98 23.12
N GLU A 761 -18.51 1.69 22.78
CA GLU A 761 -19.76 1.08 22.30
C GLU A 761 -19.65 0.53 20.88
N ALA A 762 -18.87 1.18 20.01
CA ALA A 762 -18.53 0.63 18.70
C ALA A 762 -17.60 -0.58 18.82
N GLY A 763 -16.76 -0.59 19.85
CA GLY A 763 -15.87 -1.69 20.17
C GLY A 763 -14.88 -1.99 19.05
N THR A 764 -14.47 -3.25 18.99
CA THR A 764 -13.51 -3.74 18.02
C THR A 764 -14.08 -3.83 16.60
N ALA A 765 -15.41 -3.80 16.41
CA ALA A 765 -16.05 -3.82 15.08
C ALA A 765 -15.73 -2.57 14.23
N SER A 766 -15.25 -1.48 14.84
CA SER A 766 -14.84 -0.26 14.10
C SER A 766 -13.73 -0.51 13.08
N SER A 767 -12.86 -1.50 13.32
CA SER A 767 -11.76 -1.80 12.40
C SER A 767 -12.16 -2.66 11.19
N THR A 768 -13.34 -3.29 11.22
CA THR A 768 -13.87 -4.19 10.17
C THR A 768 -14.89 -3.48 9.27
N GLY A 769 -15.03 -2.16 9.36
CA GLY A 769 -16.05 -1.43 8.57
C GLY A 769 -17.52 -1.78 8.91
N THR A 770 -17.76 -2.81 9.73
CA THR A 770 -19.05 -3.21 10.28
C THR A 770 -19.48 -2.38 11.50
N ALA A 771 -18.65 -1.42 11.91
CA ALA A 771 -19.07 -0.30 12.73
C ALA A 771 -18.45 1.02 12.29
N THR A 772 -19.14 2.12 12.56
CA THR A 772 -18.65 3.49 12.38
C THR A 772 -18.94 4.34 13.60
N VAL A 773 -18.05 5.30 13.89
CA VAL A 773 -18.22 6.25 14.99
C VAL A 773 -18.31 7.67 14.46
N SER A 774 -19.30 8.41 14.93
CA SER A 774 -19.42 9.84 14.66
C SER A 774 -19.72 10.61 15.94
N VAL A 775 -19.35 11.89 15.96
CA VAL A 775 -19.67 12.79 17.07
C VAL A 775 -20.25 14.07 16.50
N VAL A 776 -21.32 14.56 17.13
CA VAL A 776 -21.96 15.83 16.77
C VAL A 776 -22.17 16.69 18.01
N ASP A 777 -21.71 17.93 17.94
CA ASP A 777 -21.99 18.96 18.92
C ASP A 777 -23.23 19.76 18.52
N VAL A 778 -24.32 19.63 19.28
CA VAL A 778 -25.59 20.32 19.00
C VAL A 778 -25.76 21.60 19.80
N ARG A 779 -24.78 21.98 20.63
CA ARG A 779 -24.80 23.21 21.47
C ARG A 779 -24.64 24.49 20.64
N VAL A 780 -24.08 24.39 19.44
CA VAL A 780 -23.70 25.55 18.63
C VAL A 780 -24.87 26.07 17.80
N SER A 781 -25.66 26.98 18.40
CA SER A 781 -26.43 27.98 17.65
C SER A 781 -25.81 29.36 17.87
N GLY A 782 -24.72 29.65 17.14
CA GLY A 782 -24.13 30.97 16.95
C GLY A 782 -23.65 31.71 18.21
N ILE A 783 -22.33 31.74 18.45
CA ILE A 783 -21.52 32.86 18.98
C ILE A 783 -20.08 32.34 19.11
N GLY A 784 -19.11 33.14 18.64
CA GLY A 784 -17.71 32.77 18.54
C GLY A 784 -17.00 32.63 19.89
N VAL A 785 -16.43 31.44 20.15
CA VAL A 785 -15.38 31.16 21.16
C VAL A 785 -14.36 30.19 20.54
N SER A 786 -13.15 30.13 21.12
CA SER A 786 -11.82 29.71 20.59
C SER A 786 -11.67 28.37 19.86
N ALA A 787 -10.53 28.20 19.18
CA ALA A 787 -10.23 27.16 18.18
C ALA A 787 -9.81 25.80 18.78
N GLY A 788 -10.26 24.73 18.13
CA GLY A 788 -9.90 23.33 18.41
C GLY A 788 -11.16 22.46 18.57
N VAL A 789 -11.38 21.54 17.63
CA VAL A 789 -12.52 20.58 17.52
C VAL A 789 -13.81 21.12 16.88
N GLY A 790 -14.21 20.51 15.74
CA GLY A 790 -15.60 20.37 15.29
C GLY A 790 -16.48 21.63 15.14
N LYS A 791 -16.03 22.67 14.43
CA LYS A 791 -16.87 23.88 14.20
C LYS A 791 -17.87 23.78 13.05
N SER A 792 -17.80 22.75 12.22
CA SER A 792 -18.66 22.64 11.06
C SER A 792 -19.93 21.86 11.40
N ASN A 793 -21.07 22.48 11.12
CA ASN A 793 -22.39 21.84 11.15
C ASN A 793 -22.67 21.07 9.86
N TRP A 794 -21.65 20.67 9.09
CA TRP A 794 -21.85 20.00 7.81
C TRP A 794 -22.45 18.62 8.01
N LEU A 795 -21.87 17.77 8.86
CA LEU A 795 -22.36 16.40 9.05
C LEU A 795 -23.82 16.39 9.54
N ARG A 796 -24.15 17.25 10.50
CA ARG A 796 -25.52 17.44 11.00
C ARG A 796 -26.52 17.84 9.90
N ARG A 797 -26.08 18.64 8.91
CA ARG A 797 -26.92 19.04 7.77
C ARG A 797 -27.00 17.94 6.71
N ARG A 798 -25.88 17.26 6.44
CA ARG A 798 -25.76 16.21 5.42
C ARG A 798 -26.53 14.96 5.82
N ASN A 799 -26.42 14.54 7.07
CA ASN A 799 -27.04 13.34 7.61
C ASN A 799 -28.46 13.61 8.11
N ALA A 800 -29.45 12.92 7.52
CA ALA A 800 -30.86 13.14 7.83
C ALA A 800 -31.25 12.81 9.28
N LEU A 801 -30.66 11.77 9.89
CA LEU A 801 -30.94 11.40 11.29
C LEU A 801 -30.49 12.46 12.29
N LEU A 802 -29.49 13.26 11.94
CA LEU A 802 -28.87 14.22 12.85
C LEU A 802 -29.50 15.62 12.79
N ARG A 803 -30.25 15.93 11.72
CA ARG A 803 -30.84 17.27 11.49
C ARG A 803 -31.76 17.70 12.63
N ASP A 804 -32.61 16.78 13.08
CA ASP A 804 -33.70 17.07 14.02
C ASP A 804 -33.31 16.90 15.50
N ILE A 805 -32.06 16.50 15.77
CA ILE A 805 -31.55 16.35 17.15
C ILE A 805 -31.55 17.72 17.84
N GLN A 806 -32.15 17.79 19.03
CA GLN A 806 -32.24 19.01 19.85
C GLN A 806 -31.13 19.06 20.91
N PRO A 807 -30.67 20.25 21.32
CA PRO A 807 -29.80 20.42 22.48
C PRO A 807 -30.44 19.83 23.75
N GLY A 808 -29.64 19.23 24.63
CA GLY A 808 -30.18 18.45 25.75
C GLY A 808 -29.10 17.81 26.63
N LYS A 809 -29.26 16.54 27.01
CA LYS A 809 -28.21 15.79 27.71
C LYS A 809 -27.17 15.28 26.71
N ASN A 810 -26.01 14.85 27.21
CA ASN A 810 -25.09 14.04 26.43
C ASN A 810 -25.61 12.60 26.38
N TYR A 811 -25.60 11.98 25.21
CA TYR A 811 -26.06 10.61 25.02
C TYR A 811 -25.38 9.98 23.79
N LEU A 812 -25.45 8.66 23.67
CA LEU A 812 -25.14 7.94 22.44
C LEU A 812 -26.42 7.57 21.70
N LEU A 813 -26.43 7.72 20.39
CA LEU A 813 -27.40 7.10 19.50
C LEU A 813 -26.71 5.90 18.84
N VAL A 814 -27.19 4.69 19.13
CA VAL A 814 -26.66 3.44 18.57
C VAL A 814 -27.67 2.91 17.56
N CYS A 815 -27.30 2.89 16.29
CA CYS A 815 -28.13 2.45 15.18
C CYS A 815 -27.60 1.13 14.61
N GLU A 816 -28.43 0.10 14.59
CA GLU A 816 -28.10 -1.24 14.08
C GLU A 816 -29.33 -1.80 13.35
N ALA A 817 -29.13 -2.44 12.20
CA ALA A 817 -30.20 -3.10 11.43
C ALA A 817 -31.47 -2.24 11.23
N GLY A 818 -31.31 -0.93 10.98
CA GLY A 818 -32.41 0.00 10.74
C GLY A 818 -33.16 0.49 12.01
N ALA A 819 -32.70 0.12 13.21
CA ALA A 819 -33.25 0.60 14.47
C ALA A 819 -32.21 1.38 15.28
N CYS A 820 -32.60 2.51 15.87
CA CYS A 820 -31.72 3.30 16.73
C CYS A 820 -32.21 3.29 18.18
N ARG A 821 -31.30 3.10 19.14
CA ARG A 821 -31.53 3.21 20.58
C ARG A 821 -30.69 4.33 21.18
N VAL A 822 -31.22 4.96 22.24
CA VAL A 822 -30.53 6.04 22.97
C VAL A 822 -29.92 5.46 24.25
N LEU A 823 -28.64 5.76 24.50
CA LEU A 823 -27.94 5.45 25.75
C LEU A 823 -27.53 6.77 26.43
N ASP A 824 -28.13 7.06 27.58
CA ASP A 824 -27.76 8.25 28.37
C ASP A 824 -26.32 8.11 28.89
N ILE A 825 -25.54 9.21 28.84
CA ILE A 825 -24.14 9.26 29.27
C ILE A 825 -23.96 9.80 30.68
#